data_AF-A0A0B7IAR1-F1
#
_entry.id   AF-A0A0B7IAR1-F1
#
_cell.length_a   1.000
_cell.length_b   1.000
_cell.length_c   1.000
_cell.angle_alpha   90.00
_cell.angle_beta   90.00
_cell.angle_gamma   90.00
#
_symmetry.space_group_name_H-M   'P 1'
#
loop_
_entity.id
_entity.type
_entity.pdbx_description
1 polymer ?
#
loop_
_entity_poly.entity_id
_entity_poly.type
_entity_poly.pdbx_seq_one_letter_code
_entity_poly.pdbx_strand_id
1 'polypeptide(L)'
;MKKRFLALLIFVFFTIPILKAQQSYWRSIHQVMRQPADTGYVFYRLDKKAFANELQVKPWAKKQSVVQIPDAEGNLLHFRIFPSSILSKTLAEKHPEIQSYQGISTENQQYSISFTWTPLGLNAVMRSPNGYTFLQPSDATGENYKIYNADINREITPLLCKTQNQLSEKQASFQRIAFDTDNHLRRFRIAVAATPSYVNFWGGKVNALAAIAATINRINEVYRAQMGIEFELVSDTSVLYTQQGSTNPFEHINYDNWHLGQSDVLQQVLDRHIGNSNYDVGHLFHNANKGGNATCIGCSCKDTQKGKGFSSVFFRWGMDFDVFDIHYVAHEVGHQMGAYHTYSYVNDYSGSQMEPASGTTIMSYAGLVDQQNVQRQPDLYFHHRSVYDIMSYVRTTQCATVVGNTGNLPQIEPLKDYIIPANTAYRLEAKATDTDSDVLYYTWEQADNGIVTQQNFSSKLLRGAMARPLPPTQSPVRYIPRLSRIVAGQLTQSMPKVGSAWETVSSVKRTLDWAFVVSDRKVLTPNTAGNTVYQTLRITVDTEAGPFRVTSHNDDTIWFINSKPSLTWDVAKTDKGNIKTTTVSIWFSTDGGVSFPIEVKRNVPNTGKTQIYVTDAMKTEQGRFMILAEDNIFLAVNAGNIKVEEDGDTDNDGIPDSQDNCPTMNNPSQEDLDNDGIGNACDEDWDGDQINNATDNCPKNSNPNQEDFDRDHIGDVCDEDLDGDTLVNSEDNCLRTPNTDQSDLDRDGIGDVCDDDMDGDTLPNTMDNSVDYVLISNAFTPNDDGVNDTYQIVRSQHYPSNRFRVYNRFGQLVYQTKGYKNQWKGHDMQGKKLPQGAYFYAFTLDDKELYNRQGWLYINY
;
A
#
# COMPACT_ATOMS: atom_id res chain seq x y z
N MET A 1 31.47 17.61 96.81
CA MET A 1 30.38 18.50 97.29
C MET A 1 29.82 19.26 96.08
N LYS A 2 28.49 19.31 95.92
CA LYS A 2 27.67 19.90 94.83
C LYS A 2 27.36 19.00 93.59
N LYS A 3 26.15 18.43 93.64
CA LYS A 3 25.36 17.87 92.52
C LYS A 3 24.89 18.98 91.58
N ARG A 4 24.86 18.75 90.25
CA ARG A 4 23.85 19.33 89.34
C ARG A 4 23.52 18.36 88.19
N PHE A 5 22.22 18.18 88.00
CA PHE A 5 21.52 17.47 86.92
C PHE A 5 21.88 18.03 85.54
N LEU A 6 21.95 17.16 84.53
CA LEU A 6 21.79 17.56 83.12
C LEU A 6 20.80 16.60 82.44
N ALA A 7 19.71 17.18 81.96
CA ALA A 7 18.57 16.51 81.34
C ALA A 7 18.80 16.34 79.82
N LEU A 8 18.28 15.23 79.31
CA LEU A 8 18.15 14.89 77.88
C LEU A 8 17.36 15.98 77.12
N LEU A 9 17.89 16.42 75.98
CA LEU A 9 17.14 17.16 74.95
C LEU A 9 17.35 16.46 73.61
N ILE A 10 16.26 15.88 73.10
CA ILE A 10 16.13 15.24 71.80
C ILE A 10 16.07 16.34 70.74
N PHE A 11 17.02 16.37 69.80
CA PHE A 11 16.93 17.18 68.58
C PHE A 11 16.62 16.28 67.38
N VAL A 12 15.41 16.42 66.86
CA VAL A 12 14.98 15.83 65.58
C VAL A 12 15.60 16.66 64.45
N PHE A 13 16.51 16.07 63.69
CA PHE A 13 17.02 16.63 62.44
C PHE A 13 16.03 16.33 61.31
N PHE A 14 15.25 17.33 60.88
CA PHE A 14 14.61 17.32 59.57
C PHE A 14 15.62 17.84 58.54
N THR A 15 16.28 16.94 57.80
CA THR A 15 17.00 17.29 56.58
C THR A 15 16.02 17.25 55.41
N ILE A 16 15.55 18.42 54.98
CA ILE A 16 14.83 18.58 53.70
C ILE A 16 15.88 18.68 52.59
N PRO A 17 15.94 17.78 51.60
CA PRO A 17 16.77 17.99 50.43
C PRO A 17 16.08 19.03 49.53
N ILE A 18 16.63 20.24 49.47
CA ILE A 18 16.22 21.24 48.48
C ILE A 18 16.81 20.81 47.13
N LEU A 19 16.05 20.04 46.36
CA LEU A 19 16.19 19.97 44.91
C LEU A 19 15.85 21.36 44.35
N LYS A 20 16.86 22.20 44.12
CA LYS A 20 16.69 23.37 43.24
C LYS A 20 16.51 22.84 41.82
N ALA A 21 15.25 22.71 41.37
CA ALA A 21 14.95 22.67 39.95
C ALA A 21 15.58 23.92 39.30
N GLN A 22 16.47 23.73 38.33
CA GLN A 22 17.06 24.84 37.59
C GLN A 22 15.92 25.50 36.79
N GLN A 23 15.51 26.69 37.21
CA GLN A 23 14.41 27.42 36.59
C GLN A 23 14.82 27.76 35.15
N SER A 24 14.03 27.35 34.16
CA SER A 24 14.32 27.64 32.75
C SER A 24 14.32 29.15 32.50
N TYR A 25 15.23 29.62 31.66
CA TYR A 25 15.29 31.00 31.20
C TYR A 25 14.29 31.30 30.07
N TRP A 26 13.51 30.29 29.64
CA TRP A 26 12.39 30.44 28.72
C TRP A 26 11.06 30.49 29.48
N ARG A 27 10.18 31.40 29.06
CA ARG A 27 8.79 31.48 29.55
C ARG A 27 7.84 31.48 28.37
N SER A 28 6.97 30.48 28.27
CA SER A 28 5.94 30.42 27.23
C SER A 28 5.03 31.65 27.32
N ILE A 29 4.79 32.33 26.21
CA ILE A 29 3.84 33.43 26.13
C ILE A 29 2.54 32.86 25.60
N HIS A 30 1.60 32.52 26.50
CA HIS A 30 0.23 32.22 26.11
C HIS A 30 -0.44 33.54 25.73
N GLN A 31 -0.39 33.93 24.45
CA GLN A 31 -1.15 35.08 24.03
C GLN A 31 -2.65 34.77 24.13
N VAL A 32 -3.33 35.47 25.04
CA VAL A 32 -4.78 35.74 24.95
C VAL A 32 -4.99 36.67 23.76
N MET A 33 -4.76 36.16 22.55
CA MET A 33 -5.11 36.83 21.31
C MET A 33 -6.16 35.95 20.63
N ARG A 34 -7.30 36.56 20.32
CA ARG A 34 -8.30 36.00 19.40
C ARG A 34 -7.67 35.88 18.01
N GLN A 35 -6.85 34.86 17.79
CA GLN A 35 -6.53 34.34 16.48
C GLN A 35 -6.75 32.82 16.52
N PRO A 36 -7.22 32.20 15.42
CA PRO A 36 -7.60 30.79 15.42
C PRO A 36 -6.44 29.92 15.89
N ALA A 37 -6.77 28.76 16.48
CA ALA A 37 -5.83 27.75 16.99
C ALA A 37 -4.90 27.11 15.91
N ASP A 38 -4.70 27.79 14.77
CA ASP A 38 -4.35 27.21 13.47
C ASP A 38 -3.08 27.85 12.86
N THR A 39 -2.24 28.52 13.67
CA THR A 39 -1.13 29.32 13.11
C THR A 39 0.22 28.59 13.04
N GLY A 40 0.43 27.45 13.70
CA GLY A 40 1.70 26.71 13.62
C GLY A 40 2.93 27.42 14.22
N TYR A 41 2.72 28.52 14.96
CA TYR A 41 3.78 29.25 15.66
C TYR A 41 3.71 29.05 17.18
N VAL A 42 4.86 29.02 17.84
CA VAL A 42 4.98 29.06 19.30
C VAL A 42 5.76 30.29 19.74
N PHE A 43 5.32 30.92 20.83
CA PHE A 43 5.90 32.16 21.33
C PHE A 43 6.49 32.01 22.73
N TYR A 44 7.69 32.57 22.90
CA TYR A 44 8.44 32.50 24.15
C TYR A 44 9.08 33.84 24.49
N ARG A 45 9.25 34.08 25.79
CA ARG A 45 10.10 35.14 26.32
C ARG A 45 11.40 34.54 26.86
N LEU A 46 12.53 35.15 26.51
CA LEU A 46 13.87 34.77 26.98
C LEU A 46 14.36 35.72 28.06
N ASP A 47 14.82 35.19 29.19
CA ASP A 47 15.68 35.92 30.12
C ASP A 47 17.09 36.02 29.50
N LYS A 48 17.36 37.12 28.80
CA LYS A 48 18.63 37.35 28.08
C LYS A 48 19.84 37.26 29.00
N LYS A 49 19.72 37.70 30.26
CA LYS A 49 20.84 37.70 31.22
C LYS A 49 21.14 36.28 31.69
N ALA A 50 20.12 35.50 31.99
CA ALA A 50 20.28 34.09 32.35
C ALA A 50 20.88 33.29 31.18
N PHE A 51 20.38 33.49 29.95
CA PHE A 51 20.91 32.82 28.76
C PHE A 51 22.38 33.19 28.48
N ALA A 52 22.72 34.47 28.52
CA ALA A 52 24.10 34.93 28.32
C ALA A 52 25.09 34.34 29.34
N ASN A 53 24.64 34.09 30.58
CA ASN A 53 25.47 33.41 31.59
C ASN A 53 25.73 31.94 31.25
N GLU A 54 24.76 31.26 30.63
CA GLU A 54 24.90 29.85 30.20
C GLU A 54 25.87 29.70 29.02
N LEU A 55 25.93 30.73 28.15
CA LEU A 55 26.88 30.80 27.02
C LEU A 55 28.33 31.01 27.45
N GLN A 56 28.61 31.43 28.70
CA GLN A 56 29.98 31.61 29.17
C GLN A 56 30.70 30.26 29.31
N VAL A 57 31.40 29.87 28.24
CA VAL A 57 32.32 28.73 28.24
C VAL A 57 33.44 29.02 29.24
N LYS A 58 33.37 28.42 30.44
CA LYS A 58 34.41 28.59 31.46
C LYS A 58 35.62 27.72 31.07
N PRO A 59 36.81 28.31 30.76
CA PRO A 59 37.98 27.55 30.29
C PRO A 59 38.49 26.47 31.26
N TRP A 60 38.12 26.59 32.54
CA TRP A 60 38.58 25.75 33.66
C TRP A 60 37.49 24.79 34.18
N ALA A 61 36.27 24.84 33.64
CA ALA A 61 35.21 23.92 34.01
C ALA A 61 35.27 22.65 33.16
N LYS A 62 35.42 21.47 33.79
CA LYS A 62 35.30 20.15 33.13
C LYS A 62 33.89 19.87 32.55
N LYS A 63 32.96 20.84 32.62
CA LYS A 63 31.54 20.69 32.25
C LYS A 63 31.31 21.38 30.91
N GLN A 64 30.88 20.62 29.91
CA GLN A 64 30.49 21.14 28.59
C GLN A 64 29.28 22.10 28.75
N SER A 65 29.28 23.24 28.04
CA SER A 65 28.14 24.17 28.06
C SER A 65 26.96 23.55 27.31
N VAL A 66 25.82 23.48 27.99
CA VAL A 66 24.57 22.93 27.45
C VAL A 66 23.50 24.01 27.54
N VAL A 67 22.81 24.30 26.43
CA VAL A 67 21.72 25.28 26.39
C VAL A 67 20.39 24.61 26.09
N GLN A 68 19.33 25.10 26.72
CA GLN A 68 17.94 24.81 26.43
C GLN A 68 17.41 25.71 25.32
N ILE A 69 16.75 25.14 24.33
CA ILE A 69 16.11 25.84 23.21
C ILE A 69 14.73 25.20 22.93
N PRO A 70 13.64 25.98 22.88
CA PRO A 70 12.32 25.47 22.53
C PRO A 70 12.20 25.13 21.04
N ASP A 71 11.55 24.01 20.72
CA ASP A 71 11.12 23.62 19.36
C ASP A 71 9.72 24.19 19.01
N ALA A 72 9.22 23.87 17.81
CA ALA A 72 7.92 24.33 17.32
C ALA A 72 6.74 23.58 17.96
N GLU A 73 7.01 22.49 18.67
CA GLU A 73 6.04 21.71 19.43
C GLU A 73 5.97 22.16 20.89
N GLY A 74 6.87 23.07 21.30
CA GLY A 74 6.93 23.65 22.64
C GLY A 74 7.80 22.86 23.62
N ASN A 75 8.53 21.83 23.17
CA ASN A 75 9.47 21.10 24.00
C ASN A 75 10.78 21.87 24.15
N LEU A 76 11.39 21.80 25.33
CA LEU A 76 12.71 22.38 25.58
C LEU A 76 13.80 21.33 25.31
N LEU A 77 14.51 21.48 24.19
CA LEU A 77 15.60 20.61 23.78
C LEU A 77 16.93 21.10 24.36
N HIS A 78 17.80 20.16 24.74
CA HIS A 78 19.13 20.45 25.31
C HIS A 78 20.22 20.23 24.27
N PHE A 79 21.01 21.28 23.98
CA PHE A 79 22.10 21.23 23.03
C PHE A 79 23.43 21.47 23.72
N ARG A 80 24.36 20.55 23.52
CA ARG A 80 25.77 20.79 23.81
C ARG A 80 26.35 21.65 22.70
N ILE A 81 26.88 22.81 23.06
CA ILE A 81 27.28 23.85 22.10
C ILE A 81 28.79 24.02 22.01
N PHE A 82 29.22 24.49 20.84
CA PHE A 82 30.59 24.84 20.49
C PHE A 82 30.59 26.18 19.79
N PRO A 83 31.61 27.03 20.03
CA PRO A 83 31.80 28.24 19.23
C PRO A 83 31.95 27.88 17.74
N SER A 84 31.27 28.61 16.87
CA SER A 84 31.45 28.56 15.42
C SER A 84 31.93 29.94 14.93
N SER A 85 32.57 29.99 13.75
CA SER A 85 33.12 31.22 13.18
C SER A 85 32.34 31.62 11.94
N ILE A 86 31.29 32.44 12.12
CA ILE A 86 30.62 33.11 10.99
C ILE A 86 31.36 34.38 10.60
N LEU A 87 31.87 35.11 11.58
CA LEU A 87 32.69 36.30 11.35
C LEU A 87 34.14 35.86 11.12
N SER A 88 34.84 36.54 10.22
CA SER A 88 36.29 36.43 10.14
C SER A 88 36.94 36.81 11.47
N LYS A 89 38.10 36.24 11.78
CA LYS A 89 38.81 36.48 13.05
C LYS A 89 38.93 37.96 13.40
N THR A 90 39.38 38.78 12.45
CA THR A 90 39.54 40.23 12.62
C THR A 90 38.20 40.93 12.91
N LEU A 91 37.11 40.47 12.30
CA LEU A 91 35.79 41.03 12.50
C LEU A 91 35.20 40.64 13.87
N ALA A 92 35.39 39.38 14.27
CA ALA A 92 34.98 38.88 15.58
C ALA A 92 35.69 39.59 16.73
N GLU A 93 36.98 39.93 16.58
CA GLU A 93 37.74 40.73 17.55
C GLU A 93 37.21 42.17 17.69
N LYS A 94 36.71 42.76 16.59
CA LYS A 94 36.09 44.10 16.60
C LYS A 94 34.65 44.11 17.15
N HIS A 95 33.94 42.99 17.01
CA HIS A 95 32.53 42.84 17.39
C HIS A 95 32.31 41.61 18.30
N PRO A 96 32.91 41.59 19.51
CA PRO A 96 32.77 40.47 20.44
C PRO A 96 31.32 40.25 20.92
N GLU A 97 30.43 41.23 20.72
CA GLU A 97 29.00 41.15 20.98
C GLU A 97 28.22 40.30 19.97
N ILE A 98 28.82 39.94 18.83
CA ILE A 98 28.21 39.06 17.82
C ILE A 98 28.90 37.69 17.90
N GLN A 99 28.21 36.72 18.49
CA GLN A 99 28.73 35.37 18.69
C GLN A 99 27.91 34.36 17.90
N SER A 100 28.56 33.29 17.44
CA SER A 100 27.93 32.19 16.72
C SER A 100 28.30 30.85 17.34
N TYR A 101 27.34 29.93 17.36
CA TYR A 101 27.48 28.62 17.97
C TYR A 101 26.84 27.55 17.09
N GLN A 102 27.41 26.36 17.15
CA GLN A 102 26.79 25.13 16.67
C GLN A 102 26.59 24.18 17.84
N GLY A 103 25.57 23.33 17.77
CA GLY A 103 25.26 22.41 18.84
C GLY A 103 24.64 21.11 18.38
N ILE A 104 24.79 20.11 19.23
CA ILE A 104 24.25 18.76 19.03
C ILE A 104 23.37 18.46 20.24
N SER A 105 22.19 17.91 19.99
CA SER A 105 21.30 17.55 21.09
C SER A 105 21.97 16.49 21.99
N THR A 106 21.82 16.66 23.30
CA THR A 106 22.33 15.70 24.29
C THR A 106 21.44 14.47 24.42
N GLU A 107 20.25 14.51 23.83
CA GLU A 107 19.22 13.47 23.92
C GLU A 107 19.10 12.69 22.60
N ASN A 108 19.20 13.37 21.45
CA ASN A 108 19.13 12.74 20.14
C ASN A 108 20.16 13.36 19.17
N GLN A 109 21.19 12.60 18.81
CA GLN A 109 22.28 13.09 17.97
C GLN A 109 21.87 13.47 16.54
N GLN A 110 20.67 13.09 16.08
CA GLN A 110 20.13 13.54 14.79
C GLN A 110 19.64 15.00 14.80
N TYR A 111 19.51 15.60 15.99
CA TYR A 111 19.16 17.00 16.14
C TYR A 111 20.43 17.85 16.26
N SER A 112 20.54 18.85 15.40
CA SER A 112 21.59 19.86 15.45
C SER A 112 21.00 21.26 15.46
N ILE A 113 21.72 22.21 16.04
CA ILE A 113 21.34 23.61 16.06
C ILE A 113 22.51 24.48 15.61
N SER A 114 22.19 25.57 14.95
CA SER A 114 23.12 26.64 14.65
C SER A 114 22.46 27.96 14.99
N PHE A 115 23.15 28.80 15.74
CA PHE A 115 22.56 30.06 16.20
C PHE A 115 23.58 31.18 16.38
N THR A 116 23.08 32.39 16.26
CA THR A 116 23.80 33.61 16.63
C THR A 116 23.21 34.22 17.90
N TRP A 117 24.11 34.68 18.78
CA TRP A 117 23.78 35.46 19.96
C TRP A 117 24.34 36.87 19.76
N THR A 118 23.45 37.85 19.67
CA THR A 118 23.78 39.22 19.23
C THR A 118 23.05 40.28 20.07
N PRO A 119 23.33 41.58 19.90
CA PRO A 119 22.52 42.63 20.53
C PRO A 119 21.02 42.54 20.22
N LEU A 120 20.67 42.06 19.02
CA LEU A 120 19.28 41.81 18.59
C LEU A 120 18.63 40.58 19.26
N GLY A 121 19.39 39.81 20.04
CA GLY A 121 18.94 38.57 20.67
C GLY A 121 19.46 37.33 19.96
N LEU A 122 18.76 36.21 20.21
CA LEU A 122 19.06 34.89 19.68
C LEU A 122 18.43 34.72 18.29
N ASN A 123 19.16 34.17 17.32
CA ASN A 123 18.56 33.69 16.08
C ASN A 123 19.08 32.29 15.81
N ALA A 124 18.19 31.31 15.65
CA ALA A 124 18.57 29.92 15.51
C ALA A 124 17.83 29.21 14.37
N VAL A 125 18.50 28.21 13.82
CA VAL A 125 17.94 27.20 12.95
C VAL A 125 18.31 25.84 13.52
N MET A 126 17.30 25.01 13.75
CA MET A 126 17.42 23.64 14.21
C MET A 126 17.14 22.72 13.05
N ARG A 127 17.95 21.68 12.90
CA ARG A 127 17.75 20.61 11.92
C ARG A 127 17.40 19.34 12.68
N SER A 128 16.34 18.67 12.23
CA SER A 128 15.87 17.39 12.74
C SER A 128 15.71 16.42 11.57
N PRO A 129 15.44 15.12 11.84
CA PRO A 129 15.03 14.18 10.79
C PRO A 129 13.80 14.63 9.98
N ASN A 130 12.93 15.43 10.59
CA ASN A 130 11.65 15.85 10.02
C ASN A 130 11.73 17.17 9.26
N GLY A 131 12.87 17.88 9.30
CA GLY A 131 13.05 19.15 8.59
C GLY A 131 13.80 20.19 9.40
N TYR A 132 13.42 21.45 9.22
CA TYR A 132 14.03 22.59 9.89
C TYR A 132 13.03 23.36 10.73
N THR A 133 13.47 23.83 11.88
CA THR A 133 12.72 24.69 12.78
C THR A 133 13.49 25.98 12.99
N PHE A 134 12.82 27.12 12.86
CA PHE A 134 13.39 28.44 13.06
C PHE A 134 12.99 29.02 14.40
N LEU A 135 13.93 29.70 15.05
CA LEU A 135 13.69 30.55 16.21
C LEU A 135 14.26 31.92 15.92
N GLN A 136 13.45 32.96 16.09
CA GLN A 136 13.86 34.34 15.85
C GLN A 136 13.19 35.33 16.80
N PRO A 137 13.78 36.53 16.99
CA PRO A 137 13.12 37.61 17.69
C PRO A 137 11.84 38.04 16.95
N SER A 138 10.76 38.26 17.70
CA SER A 138 9.50 38.79 17.16
C SER A 138 9.43 40.32 17.17
N ASP A 139 10.33 40.97 17.91
CA ASP A 139 10.42 42.42 18.05
C ASP A 139 11.87 42.89 18.24
N ALA A 140 12.05 44.22 18.24
CA ALA A 140 13.37 44.86 18.35
C ALA A 140 14.07 44.70 19.72
N THR A 141 13.36 44.23 20.76
CA THR A 141 13.96 44.08 22.10
C THR A 141 14.87 42.85 22.18
N GLY A 142 14.59 41.84 21.36
CA GLY A 142 15.26 40.54 21.42
C GLY A 142 14.91 39.75 22.68
N GLU A 143 13.79 40.05 23.35
CA GLU A 143 13.28 39.29 24.50
C GLU A 143 12.13 38.35 24.12
N ASN A 144 11.32 38.69 23.12
CA ASN A 144 10.22 37.86 22.65
C ASN A 144 10.60 37.14 21.36
N TYR A 145 10.22 35.87 21.27
CA TYR A 145 10.64 34.94 20.25
C TYR A 145 9.44 34.26 19.63
N LYS A 146 9.57 34.00 18.33
CA LYS A 146 8.66 33.21 17.53
C LYS A 146 9.41 32.00 16.99
N ILE A 147 8.76 30.84 17.08
CA ILE A 147 9.32 29.54 16.69
C ILE A 147 8.33 28.88 15.73
N TYR A 148 8.83 28.29 14.65
CA TYR A 148 8.00 27.67 13.62
C TYR A 148 8.81 26.69 12.76
N ASN A 149 8.11 25.70 12.20
CA ASN A 149 8.69 24.77 11.23
C ASN A 149 8.74 25.42 9.83
N ALA A 150 9.74 25.04 9.03
CA ALA A 150 9.97 25.62 7.71
C ALA A 150 8.85 25.31 6.69
N ASP A 151 8.06 24.26 6.92
CA ASP A 151 6.94 23.82 6.08
C ASP A 151 5.62 24.56 6.38
N ILE A 152 5.66 25.57 7.25
CA ILE A 152 4.49 26.36 7.62
C ILE A 152 3.82 27.00 6.39
N ASN A 153 2.50 26.79 6.28
CA ASN A 153 1.74 27.27 5.15
C ASN A 153 1.40 28.76 5.32
N ARG A 154 2.22 29.64 4.74
CA ARG A 154 2.04 31.10 4.78
C ARG A 154 1.96 31.71 3.39
N GLU A 155 1.18 32.78 3.27
CA GLU A 155 1.16 33.59 2.04
C GLU A 155 2.40 34.49 1.99
N ILE A 156 3.12 34.44 0.88
CA ILE A 156 4.24 35.33 0.62
C ILE A 156 3.81 36.37 -0.40
N THR A 157 4.18 37.62 -0.17
CA THR A 157 4.05 38.68 -1.17
C THR A 157 4.98 38.35 -2.35
N PRO A 158 4.45 38.13 -3.57
CA PRO A 158 5.25 37.71 -4.70
C PRO A 158 6.34 38.74 -5.00
N LEU A 159 7.57 38.26 -5.12
CA LEU A 159 8.71 39.08 -5.45
C LEU A 159 9.71 38.23 -6.24
N LEU A 160 10.09 38.71 -7.43
CA LEU A 160 10.76 37.91 -8.45
C LEU A 160 12.28 38.11 -8.43
N CYS A 161 13.02 37.01 -8.62
CA CYS A 161 14.41 37.06 -9.09
C CYS A 161 14.45 37.59 -10.52
N LYS A 162 15.40 38.49 -10.80
CA LYS A 162 15.59 39.16 -12.10
C LYS A 162 16.91 38.78 -12.77
N THR A 163 17.61 37.78 -12.24
CA THR A 163 18.85 37.27 -12.82
C THR A 163 18.57 36.69 -14.20
N GLN A 164 19.26 37.19 -15.22
CA GLN A 164 19.14 36.68 -16.59
C GLN A 164 20.24 35.66 -16.86
N ASN A 165 19.86 34.55 -17.48
CA ASN A 165 20.82 33.58 -18.00
C ASN A 165 21.55 34.18 -19.19
N GLN A 166 22.84 34.49 -19.05
CA GLN A 166 23.69 34.84 -20.18
C GLN A 166 24.40 33.60 -20.70
N LEU A 167 23.74 32.75 -21.50
CA LEU A 167 24.43 31.69 -22.24
C LEU A 167 23.76 31.36 -23.58
N SER A 168 24.63 31.08 -24.57
CA SER A 168 24.36 30.33 -25.79
C SER A 168 23.95 28.90 -25.45
N GLU A 169 23.01 28.31 -26.19
CA GLU A 169 22.59 26.89 -26.10
C GLU A 169 23.79 25.96 -25.88
N LYS A 170 24.06 25.58 -24.63
CA LYS A 170 24.81 24.36 -24.37
C LYS A 170 23.79 23.25 -24.39
N GLN A 171 23.76 22.49 -25.49
CA GLN A 171 23.19 21.15 -25.45
C GLN A 171 23.99 20.37 -24.40
N ALA A 172 23.48 20.33 -23.17
CA ALA A 172 23.99 19.40 -22.19
C ALA A 172 23.72 18.00 -22.73
N SER A 173 24.76 17.31 -23.17
CA SER A 173 24.67 15.87 -23.40
C SER A 173 24.35 15.23 -22.06
N PHE A 174 23.16 14.62 -21.95
CA PHE A 174 22.79 13.80 -20.80
C PHE A 174 23.57 12.47 -20.87
N GLN A 175 24.87 12.52 -20.57
CA GLN A 175 25.60 11.33 -20.16
C GLN A 175 25.04 10.86 -18.81
N ARG A 176 24.98 9.54 -18.60
CA ARG A 176 24.65 8.94 -17.30
C ARG A 176 25.76 9.27 -16.33
N ILE A 177 25.65 10.39 -15.63
CA ILE A 177 26.70 10.90 -14.75
C ILE A 177 26.32 10.52 -13.33
N ALA A 178 27.04 9.56 -12.77
CA ALA A 178 27.21 9.51 -11.33
C ALA A 178 27.95 10.79 -10.91
N PHE A 179 27.50 11.41 -9.83
CA PHE A 179 28.08 12.65 -9.34
C PHE A 179 28.20 12.60 -7.82
N ASP A 180 29.24 13.24 -7.32
CA ASP A 180 29.47 13.46 -5.90
C ASP A 180 29.87 14.92 -5.66
N THR A 181 29.67 15.41 -4.45
CA THR A 181 30.12 16.74 -4.02
C THR A 181 31.59 16.79 -3.59
N ASP A 182 32.30 15.66 -3.64
CA ASP A 182 33.58 15.38 -2.99
C ASP A 182 33.56 15.64 -1.47
N ASN A 183 34.54 15.10 -0.75
CA ASN A 183 34.55 15.13 0.71
C ASN A 183 35.39 16.29 1.26
N HIS A 184 34.98 17.52 1.00
CA HIS A 184 35.65 18.73 1.50
C HIS A 184 34.67 19.79 2.00
N LEU A 185 35.08 20.51 3.03
CA LEU A 185 34.45 21.77 3.45
C LEU A 185 35.19 22.94 2.79
N ARG A 186 34.49 23.69 1.93
CA ARG A 186 35.00 24.88 1.24
C ARG A 186 34.45 26.14 1.89
N ARG A 187 35.34 26.94 2.48
CA ARG A 187 35.02 28.22 3.08
C ARG A 187 35.29 29.37 2.12
N PHE A 188 34.24 30.10 1.76
CA PHE A 188 34.29 31.30 0.94
C PHE A 188 34.12 32.54 1.80
N ARG A 189 34.92 33.57 1.56
CA ARG A 189 34.78 34.87 2.22
C ARG A 189 33.67 35.66 1.54
N ILE A 190 32.58 35.93 2.26
CA ILE A 190 31.48 36.75 1.77
C ILE A 190 31.57 38.18 2.33
N ALA A 191 31.52 39.16 1.44
CA ALA A 191 31.44 40.58 1.80
C ALA A 191 30.02 41.10 1.51
N VAL A 192 29.35 41.61 2.54
CA VAL A 192 27.97 42.09 2.44
C VAL A 192 27.93 43.59 2.71
N ALA A 193 27.49 44.36 1.71
CA ALA A 193 27.13 45.77 1.88
C ALA A 193 25.63 45.90 2.20
N ALA A 194 25.22 47.02 2.81
CA ALA A 194 23.81 47.26 3.10
C ALA A 194 23.39 48.71 2.87
N THR A 195 22.18 48.89 2.34
CA THR A 195 21.60 50.21 2.07
C THR A 195 21.13 50.92 3.35
N PRO A 196 20.95 52.25 3.34
CA PRO A 196 20.36 52.99 4.47
C PRO A 196 19.04 52.42 4.97
N SER A 197 18.14 52.00 4.08
CA SER A 197 16.87 51.39 4.49
C SER A 197 17.03 50.10 5.30
N TYR A 198 18.03 49.28 4.96
CA TYR A 198 18.31 48.04 5.68
C TYR A 198 18.93 48.36 7.04
N VAL A 199 19.96 49.20 7.05
CA VAL A 199 20.68 49.54 8.28
C VAL A 199 19.78 50.25 9.29
N ASN A 200 18.91 51.14 8.81
CA ASN A 200 18.01 51.91 9.68
C ASN A 200 16.89 51.02 10.26
N PHE A 201 16.39 50.01 9.52
CA PHE A 201 15.42 49.07 10.06
C PHE A 201 15.95 48.31 11.28
N TRP A 202 17.20 47.88 11.23
CA TRP A 202 17.84 47.19 12.35
C TRP A 202 18.30 48.13 13.48
N GLY A 203 18.14 49.44 13.33
CA GLY A 203 18.50 50.42 14.35
C GLY A 203 19.98 50.80 14.39
N GLY A 204 20.69 50.68 13.27
CA GLY A 204 22.08 51.14 13.12
C GLY A 204 23.06 50.07 12.65
N LYS A 205 24.31 50.46 12.42
CA LYS A 205 25.32 49.63 11.75
C LYS A 205 25.64 48.31 12.49
N VAL A 206 25.79 48.36 13.81
CA VAL A 206 26.14 47.16 14.60
C VAL A 206 25.01 46.14 14.58
N ASN A 207 23.77 46.58 14.76
CA ASN A 207 22.60 45.70 14.68
C ASN A 207 22.38 45.17 13.25
N ALA A 208 22.63 45.98 12.23
CA ALA A 208 22.57 45.52 10.85
C ALA A 208 23.64 44.46 10.55
N LEU A 209 24.86 44.63 11.09
CA LEU A 209 25.91 43.60 11.01
C LEU A 209 25.49 42.31 11.73
N ALA A 210 24.86 42.42 12.90
CA ALA A 210 24.31 41.26 13.63
C ALA A 210 23.22 40.52 12.83
N ALA A 211 22.34 41.25 12.16
CA ALA A 211 21.32 40.67 11.29
C ALA A 211 21.94 39.97 10.07
N ILE A 212 22.95 40.59 9.43
CA ILE A 212 23.71 39.96 8.35
C ILE A 212 24.35 38.66 8.83
N ALA A 213 25.00 38.65 10.00
CA ALA A 213 25.60 37.45 10.56
C ALA A 213 24.57 36.33 10.80
N ALA A 214 23.34 36.67 11.26
CA ALA A 214 22.25 35.71 11.43
C ALA A 214 21.80 35.11 10.08
N THR A 215 21.68 35.93 9.03
CA THR A 215 21.39 35.47 7.66
C THR A 215 22.47 34.52 7.15
N ILE A 216 23.75 34.89 7.27
CA ILE A 216 24.87 34.02 6.83
C ILE A 216 24.89 32.71 7.61
N ASN A 217 24.61 32.75 8.92
CA ASN A 217 24.51 31.54 9.74
C ASN A 217 23.41 30.59 9.22
N ARG A 218 22.25 31.12 8.85
CA ARG A 218 21.12 30.31 8.33
C ARG A 218 21.41 29.69 6.98
N ILE A 219 21.94 30.45 6.01
CA ILE A 219 22.26 29.88 4.69
C ILE A 219 23.37 28.84 4.80
N ASN A 220 24.34 29.03 5.70
CA ASN A 220 25.41 28.05 5.92
C ASN A 220 24.86 26.68 6.34
N GLU A 221 23.76 26.61 7.09
CA GLU A 221 23.18 25.30 7.44
C GLU A 221 22.71 24.51 6.21
N VAL A 222 22.19 25.19 5.19
CA VAL A 222 21.72 24.55 3.96
C VAL A 222 22.90 24.14 3.08
N TYR A 223 23.83 25.08 2.81
CA TYR A 223 24.99 24.82 1.95
C TYR A 223 25.93 23.76 2.54
N ARG A 224 26.13 23.78 3.87
CA ARG A 224 26.94 22.76 4.54
C ARG A 224 26.26 21.41 4.59
N ALA A 225 24.93 21.35 4.67
CA ALA A 225 24.22 20.08 4.77
C ALA A 225 24.26 19.25 3.47
N GLN A 226 24.37 19.90 2.29
CA GLN A 226 24.33 19.18 1.02
C GLN A 226 25.65 19.14 0.26
N MET A 227 26.48 20.18 0.33
CA MET A 227 27.58 20.36 -0.62
C MET A 227 28.90 20.82 0.00
N GLY A 228 29.01 20.79 1.34
CA GLY A 228 30.24 21.18 2.01
C GLY A 228 30.68 22.63 1.75
N ILE A 229 29.75 23.56 1.54
CA ILE A 229 30.08 24.99 1.32
C ILE A 229 29.71 25.79 2.56
N GLU A 230 30.61 26.68 2.98
CA GLU A 230 30.42 27.61 4.11
C GLU A 230 30.86 29.02 3.71
N PHE A 231 30.14 30.03 4.19
CA PHE A 231 30.45 31.44 4.00
C PHE A 231 30.94 32.09 5.29
N GLU A 232 32.10 32.74 5.24
CA GLU A 232 32.70 33.54 6.32
C GLU A 232 32.54 35.03 6.02
N LEU A 233 31.89 35.77 6.91
CA LEU A 233 31.64 37.20 6.76
C LEU A 233 32.91 38.02 7.00
N VAL A 234 33.34 38.78 5.98
CA VAL A 234 34.55 39.61 6.03
C VAL A 234 34.29 41.12 6.01
N SER A 235 33.07 41.54 5.67
CA SER A 235 32.70 42.96 5.62
C SER A 235 32.45 43.55 7.01
N ASP A 236 33.08 44.68 7.32
CA ASP A 236 32.81 45.44 8.55
C ASP A 236 31.80 46.59 8.34
N THR A 237 31.58 47.40 9.39
CA THR A 237 30.59 48.49 9.36
C THR A 237 30.89 49.62 8.35
N SER A 238 32.05 49.62 7.69
CA SER A 238 32.39 50.63 6.68
C SER A 238 31.53 50.55 5.42
N VAL A 239 30.97 49.38 5.09
CA VAL A 239 30.09 49.17 3.92
C VAL A 239 28.60 49.17 4.28
N LEU A 240 28.27 49.58 5.50
CA LEU A 240 26.90 49.72 6.00
C LEU A 240 26.55 51.20 6.06
N TYR A 241 25.60 51.65 5.24
CA TYR A 241 25.26 53.07 5.08
C TYR A 241 24.03 53.44 5.90
N THR A 242 23.97 54.63 6.50
CA THR A 242 22.87 55.07 7.41
C THR A 242 22.10 56.30 6.91
N GLN A 243 22.72 57.14 6.08
CA GLN A 243 22.15 58.40 5.60
C GLN A 243 21.86 58.35 4.10
N GLN A 244 20.82 59.06 3.68
CA GLN A 244 20.63 59.48 2.28
C GLN A 244 21.50 60.73 2.02
N GLY A 245 22.03 60.89 0.81
CA GLY A 245 22.97 61.96 0.43
C GLY A 245 24.24 61.44 -0.28
N SER A 246 25.08 62.38 -0.73
CA SER A 246 26.25 62.15 -1.61
C SER A 246 27.32 61.15 -1.14
N THR A 247 27.25 60.67 0.11
CA THR A 247 28.11 59.61 0.65
C THR A 247 27.53 58.20 0.50
N ASN A 248 26.25 58.06 0.14
CA ASN A 248 25.59 56.78 -0.10
C ASN A 248 25.75 56.37 -1.58
N PRO A 249 26.56 55.35 -1.88
CA PRO A 249 26.76 54.89 -3.25
C PRO A 249 25.50 54.24 -3.85
N PHE A 250 24.48 53.96 -3.05
CA PHE A 250 23.26 53.26 -3.47
C PHE A 250 22.02 54.16 -3.65
N GLU A 251 22.14 55.48 -3.51
CA GLU A 251 20.97 56.40 -3.49
C GLU A 251 20.25 56.56 -4.84
N HIS A 252 20.99 56.48 -5.95
CA HIS A 252 20.46 56.70 -7.31
C HIS A 252 20.37 55.42 -8.14
N ILE A 253 20.29 54.28 -7.45
CA ILE A 253 20.19 52.98 -8.10
C ILE A 253 18.73 52.69 -8.41
N ASN A 254 18.47 52.42 -9.68
CA ASN A 254 17.26 51.75 -10.10
C ASN A 254 17.49 50.23 -10.09
N TYR A 255 17.14 49.59 -8.97
CA TYR A 255 17.27 48.14 -8.76
C TYR A 255 16.54 47.28 -9.82
N ASP A 256 15.57 47.82 -10.56
CA ASP A 256 14.93 47.12 -11.68
C ASP A 256 15.87 46.99 -12.89
N ASN A 257 16.83 47.90 -13.02
CA ASN A 257 17.88 47.94 -14.04
C ASN A 257 19.24 47.46 -13.50
N TRP A 258 19.25 46.67 -12.43
CA TRP A 258 20.48 46.23 -11.75
C TRP A 258 21.50 45.56 -12.70
N HIS A 259 20.99 44.73 -13.61
CA HIS A 259 21.78 44.03 -14.63
C HIS A 259 22.33 44.94 -15.75
N LEU A 260 21.85 46.19 -15.88
CA LEU A 260 22.25 47.17 -16.89
C LEU A 260 23.40 48.07 -16.37
N GLY A 261 24.42 47.46 -15.77
CA GLY A 261 25.63 48.14 -15.29
C GLY A 261 25.52 48.80 -13.91
N GLN A 262 24.34 48.81 -13.28
CA GLN A 262 24.20 49.38 -11.93
C GLN A 262 24.83 48.51 -10.85
N SER A 263 24.99 47.21 -11.10
CA SER A 263 25.65 46.28 -10.18
C SER A 263 27.13 46.58 -9.93
N ASP A 264 27.82 47.28 -10.84
CA ASP A 264 29.24 47.61 -10.70
C ASP A 264 29.54 48.49 -9.48
N VAL A 265 28.55 49.24 -9.00
CA VAL A 265 28.70 50.09 -7.80
C VAL A 265 28.98 49.25 -6.55
N LEU A 266 28.39 48.06 -6.44
CA LEU A 266 28.64 47.17 -5.31
C LEU A 266 30.08 46.65 -5.35
N GLN A 267 30.53 46.20 -6.53
CA GLN A 267 31.92 45.79 -6.75
C GLN A 267 32.89 46.90 -6.33
N GLN A 268 32.67 48.14 -6.77
CA GLN A 268 33.51 49.29 -6.41
C GLN A 268 33.53 49.58 -4.90
N VAL A 269 32.37 49.50 -4.24
CA VAL A 269 32.26 49.72 -2.79
C VAL A 269 33.06 48.66 -2.03
N LEU A 270 32.87 47.39 -2.36
CA LEU A 270 33.54 46.28 -1.69
C LEU A 270 35.05 46.31 -1.97
N ASP A 271 35.47 46.56 -3.21
CA ASP A 271 36.88 46.67 -3.56
C ASP A 271 37.58 47.82 -2.82
N ARG A 272 36.92 48.97 -2.69
CA ARG A 272 37.48 50.13 -2.00
C ARG A 272 37.64 49.92 -0.50
N HIS A 273 36.67 49.26 0.14
CA HIS A 273 36.60 49.19 1.59
C HIS A 273 37.14 47.88 2.18
N ILE A 274 36.88 46.76 1.51
CA ILE A 274 37.30 45.42 1.96
C ILE A 274 38.58 45.01 1.24
N GLY A 275 38.74 45.41 -0.02
CA GLY A 275 39.85 45.02 -0.89
C GLY A 275 39.50 43.78 -1.70
N ASN A 276 39.71 43.85 -3.02
CA ASN A 276 39.29 42.81 -3.94
C ASN A 276 39.79 41.40 -3.55
N SER A 277 41.05 41.26 -3.13
CA SER A 277 41.65 39.98 -2.73
C SER A 277 41.09 39.40 -1.42
N ASN A 278 40.32 40.19 -0.66
CA ASN A 278 39.91 39.86 0.70
C ASN A 278 38.50 39.27 0.77
N TYR A 279 37.81 39.15 -0.37
CA TYR A 279 36.52 38.49 -0.46
C TYR A 279 36.37 37.71 -1.77
N ASP A 280 35.49 36.73 -1.71
CA ASP A 280 35.28 35.72 -2.76
C ASP A 280 33.88 35.87 -3.38
N VAL A 281 32.91 36.30 -2.57
CA VAL A 281 31.54 36.62 -2.97
C VAL A 281 31.17 37.97 -2.39
N GLY A 282 30.63 38.87 -3.20
CA GLY A 282 30.13 40.17 -2.78
C GLY A 282 28.63 40.28 -3.01
N HIS A 283 27.91 40.77 -2.00
CA HIS A 283 26.45 40.82 -2.02
C HIS A 283 25.91 42.11 -1.37
N LEU A 284 24.75 42.58 -1.81
CA LEU A 284 24.07 43.75 -1.26
C LEU A 284 22.74 43.36 -0.61
N PHE A 285 22.54 43.77 0.64
CA PHE A 285 21.25 43.67 1.32
C PHE A 285 20.50 44.99 1.26
N HIS A 286 19.26 44.91 0.77
CA HIS A 286 18.38 46.04 0.63
C HIS A 286 17.06 45.79 1.35
N ASN A 287 16.55 46.79 2.06
CA ASN A 287 15.21 46.74 2.64
C ASN A 287 14.26 47.54 1.74
N ALA A 288 13.70 46.85 0.76
CA ALA A 288 12.64 47.32 -0.13
C ALA A 288 11.99 46.14 -0.84
N ASN A 289 10.81 46.34 -1.43
CA ASN A 289 10.16 45.31 -2.23
C ASN A 289 10.74 45.27 -3.66
N LYS A 290 11.99 44.81 -3.82
CA LYS A 290 12.74 44.83 -5.10
C LYS A 290 13.20 43.47 -5.64
N GLY A 291 13.17 42.42 -4.81
CA GLY A 291 13.51 41.04 -5.18
C GLY A 291 15.00 40.77 -5.08
N GLY A 292 15.46 39.84 -5.90
CA GLY A 292 16.88 39.49 -5.99
C GLY A 292 17.40 39.60 -7.42
N ASN A 293 18.71 39.84 -7.55
CA ASN A 293 19.41 39.73 -8.82
C ASN A 293 20.91 39.55 -8.59
N ALA A 294 21.42 38.38 -8.94
CA ALA A 294 22.84 38.06 -8.97
C ALA A 294 23.60 38.76 -10.12
N THR A 295 22.91 39.14 -11.20
CA THR A 295 23.47 39.64 -12.49
C THR A 295 24.39 38.66 -13.22
N CYS A 296 24.83 37.59 -12.57
CA CYS A 296 25.75 36.62 -13.09
C CYS A 296 25.49 35.23 -12.51
N ILE A 297 25.83 34.22 -13.32
CA ILE A 297 25.82 32.82 -12.91
C ILE A 297 27.26 32.34 -12.89
N GLY A 298 27.71 31.86 -11.74
CA GLY A 298 29.10 31.44 -11.53
C GLY A 298 30.06 32.63 -11.64
N CYS A 299 29.97 33.56 -10.70
CA CYS A 299 30.82 34.74 -10.64
C CYS A 299 31.56 34.93 -9.32
N SER A 300 31.39 34.03 -8.34
CA SER A 300 32.30 33.98 -7.19
C SER A 300 33.76 33.83 -7.63
N CYS A 301 34.71 34.32 -6.84
CA CYS A 301 36.13 34.31 -7.20
C CYS A 301 36.52 35.06 -8.49
N LYS A 302 35.60 35.74 -9.20
CA LYS A 302 35.93 36.56 -10.39
C LYS A 302 36.11 38.01 -9.96
N ASP A 303 37.34 38.49 -9.99
CA ASP A 303 37.72 39.79 -9.41
C ASP A 303 36.92 40.99 -9.94
N THR A 304 36.39 40.94 -11.16
CA THR A 304 35.59 42.03 -11.74
C THR A 304 34.08 41.81 -11.70
N GLN A 305 33.61 40.68 -11.14
CA GLN A 305 32.20 40.27 -11.19
C GLN A 305 31.63 39.72 -9.88
N LYS A 306 32.49 39.41 -8.90
CA LYS A 306 32.08 38.75 -7.65
C LYS A 306 31.20 39.60 -6.74
N GLY A 307 31.21 40.93 -6.88
CA GLY A 307 30.40 41.88 -6.13
C GLY A 307 29.22 42.44 -6.92
N LYS A 308 28.35 41.57 -7.45
CA LYS A 308 27.21 41.98 -8.29
C LYS A 308 25.84 41.51 -7.83
N GLY A 309 25.74 40.67 -6.79
CA GLY A 309 24.46 40.17 -6.32
C GLY A 309 23.76 41.11 -5.34
N PHE A 310 22.43 41.16 -5.37
CA PHE A 310 21.64 41.75 -4.30
C PHE A 310 20.40 40.93 -3.96
N SER A 311 19.96 41.06 -2.71
CA SER A 311 18.72 40.49 -2.19
C SER A 311 17.93 41.58 -1.46
N SER A 312 16.63 41.63 -1.68
CA SER A 312 15.77 42.68 -1.18
C SER A 312 14.38 42.19 -0.84
N VAL A 313 13.96 42.44 0.40
CA VAL A 313 12.56 42.29 0.85
C VAL A 313 12.15 43.51 1.68
N PHE A 314 10.85 43.70 1.89
CA PHE A 314 10.35 44.73 2.80
C PHE A 314 10.30 44.21 4.24
N PHE A 315 11.30 44.56 5.03
CA PHE A 315 11.43 44.14 6.42
C PHE A 315 10.40 44.81 7.34
N ARG A 316 9.74 44.00 8.16
CA ARG A 316 8.82 44.43 9.22
C ARG A 316 8.88 43.46 10.40
N TRP A 317 8.73 43.97 11.62
CA TRP A 317 8.58 43.10 12.78
C TRP A 317 7.35 42.20 12.63
N GLY A 318 7.48 40.94 13.05
CA GLY A 318 6.47 39.91 12.83
C GLY A 318 6.60 39.13 11.52
N MET A 319 7.41 39.57 10.54
CA MET A 319 7.73 38.73 9.38
C MET A 319 8.58 37.52 9.78
N ASP A 320 8.60 36.52 8.93
CA ASP A 320 9.51 35.38 9.04
C ASP A 320 10.79 35.71 8.28
N PHE A 321 11.95 35.67 8.94
CA PHE A 321 13.20 36.13 8.31
C PHE A 321 13.78 35.09 7.34
N ASP A 322 13.39 33.81 7.45
CA ASP A 322 13.81 32.78 6.49
C ASP A 322 13.26 33.03 5.07
N VAL A 323 12.17 33.82 4.94
CA VAL A 323 11.75 34.35 3.65
C VAL A 323 12.87 35.13 2.99
N PHE A 324 13.56 36.01 3.72
CA PHE A 324 14.72 36.73 3.18
C PHE A 324 15.92 35.81 3.01
N ASP A 325 16.25 35.06 4.06
CA ASP A 325 17.51 34.32 4.15
C ASP A 325 17.58 33.17 3.13
N ILE A 326 16.48 32.44 2.95
CA ILE A 326 16.45 31.26 2.08
C ILE A 326 15.92 31.60 0.69
N HIS A 327 14.77 32.27 0.57
CA HIS A 327 14.15 32.46 -0.75
C HIS A 327 14.93 33.44 -1.64
N TYR A 328 15.66 34.38 -1.04
CA TYR A 328 16.41 35.38 -1.79
C TYR A 328 17.90 35.20 -1.56
N VAL A 329 18.41 35.28 -0.33
CA VAL A 329 19.86 35.26 -0.13
C VAL A 329 20.47 33.93 -0.57
N ALA A 330 19.98 32.78 -0.11
CA ALA A 330 20.47 31.49 -0.58
C ALA A 330 20.24 31.28 -2.09
N HIS A 331 19.14 31.77 -2.65
CA HIS A 331 18.84 31.68 -4.08
C HIS A 331 19.84 32.49 -4.94
N GLU A 332 20.02 33.77 -4.63
CA GLU A 332 20.90 34.66 -5.40
C GLU A 332 22.38 34.32 -5.20
N VAL A 333 22.77 33.91 -3.98
CA VAL A 333 24.10 33.33 -3.76
C VAL A 333 24.24 32.03 -4.55
N GLY A 334 23.19 31.22 -4.69
CA GLY A 334 23.15 30.04 -5.56
C GLY A 334 23.55 30.36 -7.00
N HIS A 335 23.00 31.43 -7.58
CA HIS A 335 23.44 31.93 -8.89
C HIS A 335 24.89 32.38 -8.89
N GLN A 336 25.33 33.19 -7.92
CA GLN A 336 26.72 33.63 -7.83
C GLN A 336 27.69 32.44 -7.75
N MET A 337 27.25 31.33 -7.16
CA MET A 337 27.95 30.05 -7.02
C MET A 337 27.73 29.08 -8.20
N GLY A 338 26.96 29.44 -9.24
CA GLY A 338 26.87 28.70 -10.49
C GLY A 338 25.53 28.04 -10.82
N ALA A 339 24.53 28.07 -9.93
CA ALA A 339 23.24 27.44 -10.19
C ALA A 339 22.39 28.20 -11.22
N TYR A 340 21.63 27.42 -12.00
CA TYR A 340 20.53 27.91 -12.82
C TYR A 340 19.18 27.65 -12.12
N HIS A 341 18.12 28.24 -12.65
CA HIS A 341 16.78 27.98 -12.17
C HIS A 341 16.33 26.55 -12.51
N THR A 342 15.59 25.94 -11.59
CA THR A 342 15.08 24.57 -11.74
C THR A 342 13.59 24.49 -12.09
N TYR A 343 12.86 25.61 -11.98
CA TYR A 343 11.46 25.69 -12.38
C TYR A 343 11.29 25.46 -13.89
N SER A 344 10.09 25.05 -14.30
CA SER A 344 9.77 24.70 -15.68
C SER A 344 8.61 25.47 -16.31
N TYR A 345 8.00 26.43 -15.63
CA TYR A 345 6.83 27.15 -16.18
C TYR A 345 7.15 28.06 -17.37
N VAL A 346 8.41 28.48 -17.54
CA VAL A 346 8.90 29.30 -18.66
C VAL A 346 10.31 28.88 -19.05
N ASN A 347 10.65 28.88 -20.34
CA ASN A 347 11.98 28.50 -20.83
C ASN A 347 13.03 29.56 -20.47
N ASP A 348 14.08 29.15 -19.77
CA ASP A 348 15.22 30.00 -19.44
C ASP A 348 16.50 29.60 -20.22
N TYR A 349 16.40 28.62 -21.12
CA TYR A 349 17.45 28.07 -21.98
C TYR A 349 18.67 27.48 -21.24
N SER A 350 18.57 27.26 -19.92
CA SER A 350 19.66 26.70 -19.12
C SER A 350 19.83 25.18 -19.30
N GLY A 351 18.74 24.49 -19.63
CA GLY A 351 18.67 23.02 -19.59
C GLY A 351 18.51 22.43 -18.18
N SER A 352 18.26 23.27 -17.17
CA SER A 352 18.12 22.89 -15.76
C SER A 352 16.67 22.77 -15.28
N GLN A 353 15.70 22.85 -16.19
CA GLN A 353 14.27 22.99 -15.92
C GLN A 353 13.62 21.63 -15.60
N MET A 354 13.84 21.17 -14.37
CA MET A 354 13.55 19.80 -13.94
C MET A 354 12.44 19.72 -12.89
N GLU A 355 11.86 20.85 -12.47
CA GLU A 355 10.75 20.89 -11.51
C GLU A 355 9.47 21.41 -12.15
N PRO A 356 8.32 20.74 -11.95
CA PRO A 356 7.07 21.17 -12.59
C PRO A 356 6.67 22.58 -12.17
N ALA A 357 6.15 23.36 -13.12
CA ALA A 357 5.64 24.70 -12.90
C ALA A 357 6.66 25.63 -12.19
N SER A 358 6.30 26.26 -11.06
CA SER A 358 7.20 27.12 -10.28
C SER A 358 8.26 26.36 -9.47
N GLY A 359 8.14 25.03 -9.36
CA GLY A 359 9.02 24.18 -8.55
C GLY A 359 8.85 24.37 -7.04
N THR A 360 9.74 23.71 -6.30
CA THR A 360 9.67 23.52 -4.85
C THR A 360 11.02 23.63 -4.15
N THR A 361 12.16 23.52 -4.82
CA THR A 361 13.50 23.67 -4.19
C THR A 361 14.00 25.12 -4.19
N ILE A 362 15.15 25.39 -3.56
CA ILE A 362 15.69 26.76 -3.38
C ILE A 362 15.89 27.52 -4.70
N MET A 363 16.36 26.86 -5.76
CA MET A 363 16.58 27.50 -7.08
C MET A 363 15.33 27.54 -7.95
N SER A 364 14.19 27.14 -7.40
CA SER A 364 12.88 27.30 -8.03
C SER A 364 12.23 28.64 -7.62
N TYR A 365 11.02 28.90 -8.11
CA TYR A 365 10.21 30.06 -7.76
C TYR A 365 8.99 29.69 -6.90
N ALA A 366 9.14 28.70 -6.02
CA ALA A 366 8.09 28.25 -5.11
C ALA A 366 7.41 29.41 -4.38
N GLY A 367 6.08 29.54 -4.56
CA GLY A 367 5.26 30.57 -3.93
C GLY A 367 5.28 31.95 -4.62
N LEU A 368 6.05 32.12 -5.69
CA LEU A 368 6.25 33.44 -6.33
C LEU A 368 5.45 33.63 -7.62
N VAL A 369 4.84 32.56 -8.18
CA VAL A 369 4.24 32.57 -9.52
C VAL A 369 2.81 32.01 -9.48
N ASP A 370 1.87 32.81 -8.97
CA ASP A 370 0.41 32.59 -8.93
C ASP A 370 -0.09 31.17 -9.29
N GLN A 371 -0.68 30.99 -10.48
CA GLN A 371 -1.27 29.74 -10.95
C GLN A 371 -0.25 28.62 -11.15
N GLN A 372 1.05 28.95 -11.24
CA GLN A 372 2.14 28.00 -11.38
C GLN A 372 2.68 27.52 -10.03
N ASN A 373 2.20 28.06 -8.91
CA ASN A 373 2.67 27.68 -7.57
C ASN A 373 2.39 26.20 -7.29
N VAL A 374 3.47 25.41 -7.16
CA VAL A 374 3.38 24.01 -6.70
C VAL A 374 3.07 24.00 -5.20
N GLN A 375 3.82 24.81 -4.47
CA GLN A 375 3.64 25.08 -3.04
C GLN A 375 3.97 26.55 -2.73
N ARG A 376 3.79 26.96 -1.47
CA ARG A 376 3.94 28.38 -1.06
C ARG A 376 5.34 28.76 -0.55
N GLN A 377 6.14 27.80 -0.09
CA GLN A 377 7.49 28.00 0.45
C GLN A 377 8.45 27.06 -0.30
N PRO A 378 9.71 27.39 -0.59
CA PRO A 378 10.66 26.39 -1.04
C PRO A 378 10.99 25.43 0.11
N ASP A 379 11.21 24.18 -0.22
CA ASP A 379 11.84 23.21 0.66
C ASP A 379 13.33 23.62 0.82
N LEU A 380 13.86 23.55 2.04
CA LEU A 380 15.19 24.06 2.42
C LEU A 380 16.33 23.14 1.97
N TYR A 381 16.37 22.86 0.67
CA TYR A 381 17.43 22.13 0.02
C TYR A 381 17.49 22.49 -1.47
N PHE A 382 18.65 22.25 -2.07
CA PHE A 382 18.91 22.40 -3.50
C PHE A 382 18.59 21.09 -4.23
N HIS A 383 17.90 21.18 -5.36
CA HIS A 383 17.73 20.08 -6.31
C HIS A 383 19.09 19.51 -6.75
N HIS A 384 19.17 18.22 -7.09
CA HIS A 384 20.42 17.58 -7.54
C HIS A 384 21.08 18.34 -8.70
N ARG A 385 20.27 18.92 -9.59
CA ARG A 385 20.75 19.76 -10.69
C ARG A 385 21.48 21.01 -10.23
N SER A 386 20.94 21.71 -9.23
CA SER A 386 21.58 22.89 -8.65
C SER A 386 22.87 22.51 -7.92
N VAL A 387 22.88 21.38 -7.21
CA VAL A 387 24.09 20.84 -6.57
C VAL A 387 25.17 20.55 -7.63
N TYR A 388 24.79 19.88 -8.73
CA TYR A 388 25.68 19.63 -9.87
C TYR A 388 26.25 20.94 -10.44
N ASP A 389 25.41 21.93 -10.71
CA ASP A 389 25.82 23.20 -11.31
C ASP A 389 26.79 23.97 -10.41
N ILE A 390 26.45 24.11 -9.12
CA ILE A 390 27.29 24.80 -8.13
C ILE A 390 28.63 24.11 -8.00
N MET A 391 28.63 22.80 -7.76
CA MET A 391 29.87 22.07 -7.50
C MET A 391 30.73 21.94 -8.74
N SER A 392 30.15 21.80 -9.94
CA SER A 392 30.88 21.81 -11.20
C SER A 392 31.59 23.15 -11.42
N TYR A 393 30.96 24.26 -11.03
CA TYR A 393 31.59 25.57 -11.09
C TYR A 393 32.65 25.76 -9.99
N VAL A 394 32.29 25.54 -8.73
CA VAL A 394 33.15 25.76 -7.56
C VAL A 394 34.45 24.98 -7.66
N ARG A 395 34.43 23.75 -8.18
CA ARG A 395 35.64 22.94 -8.42
C ARG A 395 36.63 23.55 -9.41
N THR A 396 36.17 24.46 -10.28
CA THR A 396 37.04 25.19 -11.21
C THR A 396 37.66 26.45 -10.59
N THR A 397 37.22 26.83 -9.40
CA THR A 397 37.69 28.02 -8.69
C THR A 397 38.75 27.67 -7.64
N GLN A 398 39.59 28.65 -7.25
CA GLN A 398 40.68 28.45 -6.28
C GLN A 398 40.62 29.41 -5.07
N CYS A 399 39.58 30.22 -4.94
CA CYS A 399 39.55 31.26 -3.92
C CYS A 399 39.10 30.78 -2.53
N ALA A 400 38.40 29.64 -2.46
CA ALA A 400 37.95 29.08 -1.19
C ALA A 400 39.11 28.48 -0.38
N THR A 401 39.03 28.62 0.94
CA THR A 401 39.84 27.82 1.85
C THR A 401 39.24 26.42 1.95
N VAL A 402 40.00 25.40 1.56
CA VAL A 402 39.55 24.01 1.60
C VAL A 402 40.02 23.36 2.90
N VAL A 403 39.07 22.87 3.68
CA VAL A 403 39.29 22.11 4.92
C VAL A 403 38.87 20.67 4.67
N GLY A 404 39.68 19.71 5.12
CA GLY A 404 39.31 18.30 5.04
C GLY A 404 38.02 18.04 5.83
N ASN A 405 37.04 17.40 5.20
CA ASN A 405 35.84 16.95 5.87
C ASN A 405 36.08 15.54 6.43
N THR A 406 35.59 15.23 7.62
CA THR A 406 35.84 13.91 8.22
C THR A 406 34.85 12.88 7.70
N GLY A 407 35.37 11.71 7.32
CA GLY A 407 34.58 10.55 6.94
C GLY A 407 34.67 10.21 5.45
N ASN A 408 33.70 9.46 4.94
CA ASN A 408 33.61 8.92 3.60
C ASN A 408 32.32 9.39 2.92
N LEU A 409 32.30 9.33 1.59
CA LEU A 409 31.09 9.61 0.80
C LEU A 409 30.18 8.37 0.79
N PRO A 410 28.85 8.56 0.82
CA PRO A 410 27.92 7.47 0.59
C PRO A 410 28.15 6.80 -0.76
N GLN A 411 27.86 5.49 -0.83
CA GLN A 411 28.02 4.69 -2.03
C GLN A 411 26.65 4.17 -2.49
N ILE A 412 26.24 4.54 -3.70
CA ILE A 412 24.99 4.07 -4.31
C ILE A 412 25.26 2.76 -5.06
N GLU A 413 24.46 1.72 -4.79
CA GLU A 413 24.49 0.48 -5.57
C GLU A 413 24.07 0.76 -7.04
N PRO A 414 24.65 0.06 -8.04
CA PRO A 414 24.33 0.31 -9.44
C PRO A 414 22.82 0.27 -9.72
N LEU A 415 22.31 1.35 -10.30
CA LEU A 415 20.90 1.46 -10.65
C LEU A 415 20.56 0.70 -11.95
N LYS A 416 19.37 0.11 -11.98
CA LYS A 416 18.80 -0.59 -13.14
C LYS A 416 17.81 0.32 -13.87
N ASP A 417 17.80 0.25 -15.20
CA ASP A 417 16.74 0.87 -16.01
C ASP A 417 15.51 -0.04 -16.10
N TYR A 418 14.33 0.57 -16.22
CA TYR A 418 13.05 -0.14 -16.25
C TYR A 418 12.23 0.21 -17.50
N ILE A 419 11.44 -0.76 -17.95
CA ILE A 419 10.34 -0.53 -18.90
C ILE A 419 9.06 -0.84 -18.15
N ILE A 420 8.16 0.13 -18.03
CA ILE A 420 6.93 0.03 -17.24
C ILE A 420 5.69 0.18 -18.14
N PRO A 421 4.54 -0.42 -17.78
CA PRO A 421 3.29 -0.22 -18.51
C PRO A 421 2.76 1.20 -18.37
N ALA A 422 2.05 1.70 -19.38
CA ALA A 422 1.38 2.99 -19.32
C ALA A 422 0.25 3.00 -18.27
N ASN A 423 -0.11 4.19 -17.78
CA ASN A 423 -1.19 4.41 -16.81
C ASN A 423 -1.09 3.57 -15.51
N THR A 424 0.13 3.22 -15.10
CA THR A 424 0.36 2.31 -13.97
C THR A 424 1.27 2.96 -12.94
N ALA A 425 0.94 2.78 -11.66
CA ALA A 425 1.75 3.27 -10.55
C ALA A 425 3.08 2.50 -10.44
N TYR A 426 4.10 3.12 -9.87
CA TYR A 426 5.39 2.47 -9.65
C TYR A 426 6.06 2.88 -8.35
N ARG A 427 6.94 2.03 -7.84
CA ARG A 427 7.72 2.20 -6.61
C ARG A 427 9.20 2.24 -6.95
N LEU A 428 9.81 3.39 -6.76
CA LEU A 428 11.25 3.59 -6.83
C LEU A 428 11.87 3.11 -5.51
N GLU A 429 12.93 2.32 -5.62
CA GLU A 429 13.74 1.88 -4.49
C GLU A 429 15.17 1.64 -4.98
N ALA A 430 16.13 2.05 -4.19
CA ALA A 430 17.54 1.80 -4.41
C ALA A 430 18.26 1.69 -3.07
N LYS A 431 19.48 1.18 -3.09
CA LYS A 431 20.28 0.97 -1.88
C LYS A 431 21.52 1.84 -1.92
N ALA A 432 21.91 2.31 -0.75
CA ALA A 432 23.18 2.96 -0.55
C ALA A 432 23.77 2.55 0.80
N THR A 433 25.10 2.59 0.88
CA THR A 433 25.84 2.29 2.09
C THR A 433 26.74 3.47 2.45
N ASP A 434 27.09 3.54 3.73
CA ASP A 434 28.05 4.50 4.24
C ASP A 434 29.01 3.77 5.19
N THR A 435 30.31 3.88 4.95
CA THR A 435 31.31 3.15 5.73
C THR A 435 31.47 3.68 7.15
N ASP A 436 31.06 4.92 7.41
CA ASP A 436 31.13 5.55 8.72
C ASP A 436 29.85 5.32 9.54
N SER A 437 28.86 4.63 8.97
CA SER A 437 27.54 4.40 9.56
C SER A 437 26.77 5.70 9.87
N ASP A 438 27.00 6.74 9.07
CA ASP A 438 26.20 7.97 9.13
C ASP A 438 24.73 7.70 8.74
N VAL A 439 23.81 8.48 9.30
CA VAL A 439 22.39 8.40 8.95
C VAL A 439 22.20 8.99 7.55
N LEU A 440 21.78 8.14 6.60
CA LEU A 440 21.55 8.55 5.22
C LEU A 440 20.15 9.11 5.01
N TYR A 441 20.08 10.12 4.15
CA TYR A 441 18.86 10.72 3.67
C TYR A 441 18.78 10.60 2.14
N TYR A 442 17.59 10.32 1.64
CA TYR A 442 17.33 9.96 0.26
C TYR A 442 16.34 10.93 -0.38
N THR A 443 16.60 11.32 -1.63
CA THR A 443 15.58 11.87 -2.53
C THR A 443 15.55 11.13 -3.85
N TRP A 444 14.34 11.11 -4.42
CA TRP A 444 14.10 10.73 -5.81
C TRP A 444 13.63 11.98 -6.53
N GLU A 445 14.35 12.41 -7.55
CA GLU A 445 14.07 13.66 -8.27
C GLU A 445 14.03 13.38 -9.76
N GLN A 446 13.05 13.94 -10.48
CA GLN A 446 13.09 13.82 -11.93
C GLN A 446 14.17 14.73 -12.51
N ALA A 447 14.88 14.21 -13.51
CA ALA A 447 15.92 14.90 -14.26
C ALA A 447 15.46 15.26 -15.69
N ASP A 448 14.16 15.11 -15.97
CA ASP A 448 13.53 15.47 -17.24
C ASP A 448 13.51 16.99 -17.43
N ASN A 449 14.42 17.54 -18.23
CA ASN A 449 14.35 18.93 -18.65
C ASN A 449 13.15 19.16 -19.60
N GLY A 450 12.32 20.18 -19.32
CA GLY A 450 11.26 20.59 -20.23
C GLY A 450 10.31 21.61 -19.64
N ILE A 451 9.42 22.16 -20.47
CA ILE A 451 8.42 23.15 -20.06
C ILE A 451 7.18 22.46 -19.52
N VAL A 452 6.91 22.71 -18.25
CA VAL A 452 5.79 22.14 -17.51
C VAL A 452 5.08 23.28 -16.81
N THR A 453 3.85 23.53 -17.23
CA THR A 453 2.96 24.53 -16.64
C THR A 453 1.79 23.82 -15.96
N GLN A 454 1.06 24.53 -15.11
CA GLN A 454 -0.21 24.03 -14.59
C GLN A 454 -1.12 23.50 -15.72
N GLN A 455 -1.22 24.23 -16.83
CA GLN A 455 -2.17 23.92 -17.90
C GLN A 455 -1.80 22.65 -18.67
N ASN A 456 -0.51 22.38 -18.89
CA ASN A 456 -0.07 21.21 -19.66
C ASN A 456 0.20 19.96 -18.79
N PHE A 457 0.32 20.12 -17.47
CA PHE A 457 0.56 19.03 -16.55
C PHE A 457 -0.59 18.02 -16.64
N SER A 458 -0.28 16.81 -17.11
CA SER A 458 -1.23 15.71 -17.31
C SER A 458 -0.47 14.40 -17.56
N SER A 459 -1.19 13.27 -17.59
CA SER A 459 -0.63 11.98 -18.01
C SER A 459 -0.10 11.97 -19.45
N LYS A 460 -0.52 12.93 -20.29
CA LYS A 460 -0.13 13.03 -21.71
C LYS A 460 1.11 13.91 -21.93
N LEU A 461 1.73 14.41 -20.87
CA LEU A 461 2.91 15.25 -20.95
C LEU A 461 4.04 14.51 -21.70
N LEU A 462 4.57 15.11 -22.77
CA LEU A 462 5.57 14.47 -23.64
C LEU A 462 7.02 14.70 -23.17
N ARG A 463 7.29 15.81 -22.48
CA ARG A 463 8.61 16.22 -21.99
C ARG A 463 8.49 16.98 -20.68
N GLY A 464 9.56 17.01 -19.89
CA GLY A 464 9.58 17.65 -18.56
C GLY A 464 9.02 16.76 -17.45
N ALA A 465 9.19 17.23 -16.21
CA ALA A 465 8.81 16.50 -15.00
C ALA A 465 7.29 16.31 -14.83
N MET A 466 6.91 15.09 -14.47
CA MET A 466 5.58 14.60 -14.09
C MET A 466 5.45 14.36 -12.57
N ALA A 467 6.52 14.55 -11.81
CA ALA A 467 6.55 14.45 -10.36
C ALA A 467 7.40 15.58 -9.78
N ARG A 468 6.82 16.38 -8.88
CA ARG A 468 7.58 17.36 -8.09
C ARG A 468 8.66 16.67 -7.23
N PRO A 469 9.77 17.33 -6.91
CA PRO A 469 10.67 16.79 -5.91
C PRO A 469 10.05 16.93 -4.50
N LEU A 470 10.57 16.14 -3.56
CA LEU A 470 10.14 16.09 -2.16
C LEU A 470 11.36 16.19 -1.25
N PRO A 471 11.24 16.77 -0.03
CA PRO A 471 12.34 16.86 0.91
C PRO A 471 13.01 15.51 1.20
N PRO A 472 14.33 15.49 1.48
CA PRO A 472 15.03 14.25 1.81
C PRO A 472 14.47 13.55 3.06
N THR A 473 14.30 12.22 2.96
CA THR A 473 13.78 11.36 4.05
C THR A 473 14.76 10.24 4.36
N GLN A 474 14.59 9.52 5.49
CA GLN A 474 15.40 8.32 5.78
C GLN A 474 14.94 7.08 5.01
N SER A 475 13.85 7.17 4.23
CA SER A 475 13.36 6.08 3.39
C SER A 475 13.97 6.16 1.99
N PRO A 476 14.60 5.09 1.48
CA PRO A 476 15.05 5.04 0.09
C PRO A 476 13.91 4.77 -0.92
N VAL A 477 12.67 4.65 -0.43
CA VAL A 477 11.50 4.25 -1.21
C VAL A 477 10.65 5.46 -1.55
N ARG A 478 10.24 5.58 -2.82
CA ARG A 478 9.26 6.57 -3.28
C ARG A 478 8.22 5.95 -4.21
N TYR A 479 6.95 6.22 -3.97
CA TYR A 479 5.84 5.81 -4.83
C TYR A 479 5.46 6.94 -5.79
N ILE A 480 5.14 6.61 -7.04
CA ILE A 480 4.64 7.55 -8.05
C ILE A 480 3.28 7.10 -8.62
N PRO A 481 2.21 7.90 -8.43
CA PRO A 481 2.16 9.04 -7.51
C PRO A 481 2.34 8.59 -6.06
N ARG A 482 2.40 9.51 -5.09
CA ARG A 482 2.49 9.15 -3.67
C ARG A 482 1.48 8.07 -3.26
N LEU A 483 1.86 7.20 -2.33
CA LEU A 483 1.11 6.00 -1.95
C LEU A 483 -0.36 6.29 -1.61
N SER A 484 -0.64 7.37 -0.88
CA SER A 484 -2.01 7.77 -0.55
C SER A 484 -2.90 8.01 -1.77
N ARG A 485 -2.34 8.48 -2.90
CA ARG A 485 -3.07 8.60 -4.17
C ARG A 485 -3.25 7.26 -4.86
N ILE A 486 -2.26 6.37 -4.78
CA ILE A 486 -2.37 5.01 -5.33
C ILE A 486 -3.50 4.26 -4.64
N VAL A 487 -3.52 4.27 -3.30
CA VAL A 487 -4.59 3.67 -2.48
C VAL A 487 -5.96 4.29 -2.79
N ALA A 488 -6.02 5.60 -3.04
CA ALA A 488 -7.26 6.26 -3.46
C ALA A 488 -7.64 6.03 -4.94
N GLY A 489 -6.87 5.24 -5.71
CA GLY A 489 -7.10 5.02 -7.15
C GLY A 489 -6.81 6.24 -8.04
N GLN A 490 -6.18 7.28 -7.50
CA GLN A 490 -5.94 8.57 -8.18
C GLN A 490 -4.57 8.63 -8.86
N LEU A 491 -4.34 7.75 -9.84
CA LEU A 491 -3.02 7.59 -10.49
C LEU A 491 -2.58 8.79 -11.34
N THR A 492 -3.54 9.53 -11.90
CA THR A 492 -3.28 10.68 -12.77
C THR A 492 -3.71 11.98 -12.10
N GLN A 493 -3.09 13.08 -12.52
CA GLN A 493 -3.46 14.43 -12.13
C GLN A 493 -3.29 15.38 -13.30
N SER A 494 -4.25 16.28 -13.49
CA SER A 494 -4.20 17.35 -14.48
C SER A 494 -4.58 18.68 -13.87
N MET A 495 -4.02 19.78 -14.41
CA MET A 495 -4.28 21.14 -13.93
C MET A 495 -4.25 21.29 -12.38
N PRO A 496 -3.18 20.82 -11.72
CA PRO A 496 -3.08 20.84 -10.27
C PRO A 496 -3.13 22.26 -9.70
N LYS A 497 -3.66 22.41 -8.49
CA LYS A 497 -3.66 23.69 -7.75
C LYS A 497 -2.48 23.73 -6.78
N VAL A 498 -2.24 24.89 -6.16
CA VAL A 498 -1.26 25.00 -5.06
C VAL A 498 -1.60 23.98 -3.97
N GLY A 499 -0.62 23.19 -3.53
CA GLY A 499 -0.81 22.15 -2.51
C GLY A 499 -1.36 20.82 -3.04
N SER A 500 -1.68 20.71 -4.34
CA SER A 500 -1.89 19.41 -4.98
C SER A 500 -0.61 18.57 -4.97
N ALA A 501 -0.73 17.28 -5.27
CA ALA A 501 0.42 16.38 -5.25
C ALA A 501 1.50 16.71 -6.29
N TRP A 502 1.10 17.24 -7.46
CA TRP A 502 1.97 17.47 -8.63
C TRP A 502 2.73 16.20 -9.03
N GLU A 503 2.01 15.08 -9.03
CA GLU A 503 2.52 13.74 -9.35
C GLU A 503 1.48 13.02 -10.23
N THR A 504 1.91 12.49 -11.37
CA THR A 504 1.05 11.73 -12.30
C THR A 504 1.85 10.64 -13.01
N VAL A 505 1.20 9.51 -13.28
CA VAL A 505 1.74 8.48 -14.20
C VAL A 505 1.59 8.93 -15.66
N SER A 506 2.43 8.39 -16.54
CA SER A 506 2.38 8.67 -17.98
C SER A 506 1.40 7.74 -18.70
N SER A 507 0.62 8.30 -19.61
CA SER A 507 -0.25 7.59 -20.54
C SER A 507 0.32 7.53 -21.97
N VAL A 508 1.54 8.05 -22.18
CA VAL A 508 2.19 8.17 -23.49
C VAL A 508 3.58 7.54 -23.46
N LYS A 509 4.04 7.07 -24.62
CA LYS A 509 5.38 6.49 -24.78
C LYS A 509 6.42 7.59 -24.62
N ARG A 510 7.22 7.49 -23.57
CA ARG A 510 8.35 8.38 -23.30
C ARG A 510 9.33 7.72 -22.35
N THR A 511 10.51 8.33 -22.25
CA THR A 511 11.48 8.03 -21.20
C THR A 511 11.33 9.09 -20.11
N LEU A 512 11.45 8.65 -18.86
CA LEU A 512 11.55 9.47 -17.66
C LEU A 512 12.94 9.26 -17.09
N ASP A 513 13.67 10.34 -16.83
CA ASP A 513 14.98 10.30 -16.22
C ASP A 513 14.82 10.62 -14.72
N TRP A 514 15.32 9.76 -13.86
CA TRP A 514 15.27 9.92 -12.41
C TRP A 514 16.67 9.97 -11.83
N ALA A 515 16.90 10.87 -10.87
CA ALA A 515 18.07 10.91 -10.02
C ALA A 515 17.72 10.31 -8.64
N PHE A 516 18.49 9.31 -8.22
CA PHE A 516 18.53 8.85 -6.84
C PHE A 516 19.67 9.57 -6.13
N VAL A 517 19.31 10.38 -5.15
CA VAL A 517 20.24 11.26 -4.43
C VAL A 517 20.35 10.76 -3.00
N VAL A 518 21.58 10.67 -2.49
CA VAL A 518 21.90 10.24 -1.15
C VAL A 518 22.76 11.30 -0.49
N SER A 519 22.38 11.72 0.71
CA SER A 519 23.15 12.65 1.53
C SER A 519 23.39 12.06 2.92
N ASP A 520 24.64 12.15 3.39
CA ASP A 520 25.05 11.70 4.72
C ASP A 520 24.70 12.70 5.85
N ARG A 521 24.09 13.86 5.51
CA ARG A 521 23.65 14.96 6.41
C ARG A 521 24.38 15.01 7.76
N LYS A 522 25.72 14.92 7.75
CA LYS A 522 26.50 14.77 8.98
C LYS A 522 26.14 15.84 9.99
N VAL A 523 26.19 15.48 11.27
CA VAL A 523 25.96 16.45 12.35
C VAL A 523 26.98 17.58 12.19
N LEU A 524 26.48 18.80 12.04
CA LEU A 524 27.32 19.96 11.71
C LEU A 524 28.08 20.41 12.96
N THR A 525 29.40 20.24 12.91
CA THR A 525 30.39 20.74 13.88
C THR A 525 31.36 21.67 13.13
N PRO A 526 32.24 22.43 13.80
CA PRO A 526 33.05 23.43 13.10
C PRO A 526 33.85 22.95 11.87
N ASN A 527 34.19 21.65 11.78
CA ASN A 527 34.95 21.08 10.66
C ASN A 527 34.22 19.92 9.93
N THR A 528 32.91 19.73 10.17
CA THR A 528 32.13 18.68 9.51
C THR A 528 31.04 19.25 8.63
N ALA A 529 30.85 18.67 7.45
CA ALA A 529 29.77 19.02 6.55
C ALA A 529 29.14 17.76 5.96
N GLY A 530 27.91 17.91 5.49
CA GLY A 530 27.24 16.87 4.72
C GLY A 530 27.71 16.88 3.27
N ASN A 531 27.74 15.69 2.70
CA ASN A 531 28.03 15.43 1.31
C ASN A 531 26.77 14.91 0.61
N THR A 532 26.77 15.00 -0.72
CA THR A 532 25.72 14.45 -1.57
C THR A 532 26.35 13.64 -2.70
N VAL A 533 25.77 12.47 -2.97
CA VAL A 533 26.03 11.68 -4.18
C VAL A 533 24.73 11.43 -4.90
N TYR A 534 24.76 11.31 -6.22
CA TYR A 534 23.61 10.85 -6.98
C TYR A 534 24.01 9.97 -8.17
N GLN A 535 23.09 9.08 -8.54
CA GLN A 535 23.12 8.34 -9.80
C GLN A 535 21.78 8.50 -10.51
N THR A 536 21.78 8.34 -11.84
CA THR A 536 20.56 8.43 -12.64
C THR A 536 20.13 7.07 -13.21
N LEU A 537 18.82 6.88 -13.33
CA LEU A 537 18.20 5.73 -14.00
C LEU A 537 17.14 6.19 -15.01
N ARG A 538 16.82 5.32 -15.96
CA ARG A 538 15.76 5.57 -16.95
C ARG A 538 14.58 4.64 -16.76
N ILE A 539 13.40 5.22 -16.87
CA ILE A 539 12.13 4.51 -16.94
C ILE A 539 11.51 4.78 -18.30
N THR A 540 11.36 3.75 -19.12
CA THR A 540 10.65 3.86 -20.40
C THR A 540 9.21 3.38 -20.23
N VAL A 541 8.26 4.22 -20.62
CA VAL A 541 6.83 3.91 -20.59
C VAL A 541 6.46 3.21 -21.89
N ASP A 542 5.99 1.97 -21.79
CA ASP A 542 5.47 1.19 -22.93
C ASP A 542 3.95 1.33 -23.00
N THR A 543 3.44 1.89 -24.11
CA THR A 543 2.01 2.07 -24.34
C THR A 543 1.31 0.85 -24.93
N GLU A 544 2.06 -0.19 -25.31
CA GLU A 544 1.47 -1.46 -25.76
C GLU A 544 0.98 -2.33 -24.61
N ALA A 545 1.36 -1.97 -23.37
CA ALA A 545 0.99 -2.63 -22.12
C ALA A 545 0.42 -1.63 -21.11
N GLY A 546 -0.41 -2.13 -20.18
CA GLY A 546 -1.09 -1.35 -19.16
C GLY A 546 -2.54 -0.97 -19.50
N PRO A 547 -3.31 -0.45 -18.52
CA PRO A 547 -2.92 -0.29 -17.12
C PRO A 547 -2.88 -1.63 -16.37
N PHE A 548 -1.82 -1.87 -15.59
CA PHE A 548 -1.78 -2.98 -14.63
C PHE A 548 -2.59 -2.57 -13.39
N ARG A 549 -3.60 -3.36 -13.03
CA ARG A 549 -4.57 -3.01 -11.97
C ARG A 549 -5.09 -4.25 -11.26
N VAL A 550 -5.40 -4.11 -9.98
CA VAL A 550 -6.14 -5.12 -9.23
C VAL A 550 -7.61 -5.12 -9.69
N THR A 551 -8.21 -6.30 -9.82
CA THR A 551 -9.60 -6.48 -10.30
C THR A 551 -10.53 -7.14 -9.28
N SER A 552 -9.99 -7.59 -8.15
CA SER A 552 -10.75 -8.17 -7.03
C SER A 552 -10.77 -7.23 -5.82
N HIS A 553 -11.73 -7.40 -4.90
CA HIS A 553 -11.82 -6.61 -3.66
C HIS A 553 -11.86 -5.10 -3.94
N ASN A 554 -12.72 -4.71 -4.87
CA ASN A 554 -12.98 -3.31 -5.21
C ASN A 554 -14.03 -2.68 -4.28
N ASP A 555 -14.92 -3.50 -3.76
CA ASP A 555 -15.85 -3.16 -2.68
C ASP A 555 -15.30 -3.68 -1.34
N ASP A 556 -15.86 -3.18 -0.24
CA ASP A 556 -15.46 -3.61 1.11
C ASP A 556 -15.80 -5.10 1.30
N THR A 557 -14.89 -5.84 1.94
CA THR A 557 -14.97 -7.30 2.07
C THR A 557 -14.51 -7.76 3.46
N ILE A 558 -14.97 -8.94 3.88
CA ILE A 558 -14.54 -9.61 5.10
C ILE A 558 -13.71 -10.84 4.73
N TRP A 559 -12.55 -10.99 5.36
CA TRP A 559 -11.71 -12.17 5.28
C TRP A 559 -11.61 -12.81 6.66
N PHE A 560 -11.88 -14.10 6.73
CA PHE A 560 -11.69 -14.85 7.97
C PHE A 560 -10.25 -15.35 8.09
N ILE A 561 -9.70 -15.37 9.30
CA ILE A 561 -8.40 -15.99 9.58
C ILE A 561 -8.45 -17.47 9.17
N ASN A 562 -7.35 -17.99 8.61
CA ASN A 562 -7.23 -19.32 8.01
C ASN A 562 -7.98 -19.53 6.69
N SER A 563 -8.77 -18.56 6.20
CA SER A 563 -9.38 -18.61 4.88
C SER A 563 -8.36 -18.43 3.74
N LYS A 564 -8.79 -18.74 2.51
CA LYS A 564 -7.96 -18.66 1.29
C LYS A 564 -8.60 -17.80 0.18
N PRO A 565 -8.76 -16.48 0.38
CA PRO A 565 -9.39 -15.61 -0.60
C PRO A 565 -8.63 -15.60 -1.93
N SER A 566 -9.38 -15.49 -3.02
CA SER A 566 -8.86 -15.42 -4.39
C SER A 566 -8.62 -13.97 -4.80
N LEU A 567 -7.38 -13.64 -5.14
CA LEU A 567 -6.98 -12.32 -5.61
C LEU A 567 -6.82 -12.34 -7.13
N THR A 568 -7.37 -11.36 -7.82
CA THR A 568 -7.23 -11.20 -9.29
C THR A 568 -6.74 -9.82 -9.68
N TRP A 569 -6.02 -9.76 -10.81
CA TRP A 569 -5.53 -8.54 -11.42
C TRP A 569 -5.44 -8.65 -12.95
N ASP A 570 -5.48 -7.51 -13.62
CA ASP A 570 -5.26 -7.38 -15.05
C ASP A 570 -3.75 -7.40 -15.33
N VAL A 571 -3.25 -8.50 -15.91
CA VAL A 571 -1.83 -8.64 -16.30
C VAL A 571 -1.43 -7.57 -17.32
N ALA A 572 -2.37 -7.10 -18.14
CA ALA A 572 -2.19 -5.98 -19.06
C ALA A 572 -0.92 -6.08 -19.94
N LYS A 573 -0.59 -7.29 -20.41
CA LYS A 573 0.60 -7.62 -21.23
C LYS A 573 1.97 -7.35 -20.55
N THR A 574 2.00 -7.13 -19.24
CA THR A 574 3.25 -6.88 -18.49
C THR A 574 4.15 -8.11 -18.41
N ASP A 575 3.59 -9.31 -18.58
CA ASP A 575 4.28 -10.60 -18.63
C ASP A 575 5.03 -10.86 -19.96
N LYS A 576 4.74 -10.06 -20.99
CA LYS A 576 5.22 -10.24 -22.37
C LYS A 576 5.90 -8.97 -22.89
N GLY A 577 6.16 -8.94 -24.20
CA GLY A 577 6.66 -7.75 -24.89
C GLY A 577 8.03 -7.29 -24.38
N ASN A 578 8.16 -6.00 -24.11
CA ASN A 578 9.40 -5.40 -23.59
C ASN A 578 9.48 -5.42 -22.05
N ILE A 579 8.36 -5.59 -21.34
CA ILE A 579 8.27 -5.52 -19.87
C ILE A 579 8.67 -6.84 -19.23
N LYS A 580 8.19 -7.98 -19.76
CA LYS A 580 8.61 -9.35 -19.42
C LYS A 580 8.66 -9.68 -17.91
N THR A 581 7.75 -9.14 -17.14
CA THR A 581 7.68 -9.41 -15.69
C THR A 581 6.97 -10.74 -15.45
N THR A 582 7.74 -11.76 -15.09
CA THR A 582 7.26 -13.15 -14.92
C THR A 582 6.64 -13.39 -13.55
N THR A 583 7.06 -12.64 -12.53
CA THR A 583 6.60 -12.81 -11.15
C THR A 583 6.23 -11.49 -10.47
N VAL A 584 5.32 -11.58 -9.50
CA VAL A 584 4.87 -10.51 -8.62
C VAL A 584 4.93 -10.99 -7.17
N SER A 585 4.95 -10.04 -6.26
CA SER A 585 4.79 -10.22 -4.82
C SER A 585 3.47 -9.59 -4.35
N ILE A 586 2.88 -10.17 -3.31
CA ILE A 586 1.65 -9.71 -2.68
C ILE A 586 2.02 -9.17 -1.30
N TRP A 587 1.66 -7.92 -1.05
CA TRP A 587 1.89 -7.23 0.21
C TRP A 587 0.57 -6.82 0.83
N PHE A 588 0.49 -6.81 2.15
CA PHE A 588 -0.71 -6.43 2.90
C PHE A 588 -0.43 -5.27 3.84
N SER A 589 -1.46 -4.45 3.99
CA SER A 589 -1.55 -3.29 4.88
C SER A 589 -2.65 -3.55 5.89
N THR A 590 -2.36 -3.28 7.16
CA THR A 590 -3.35 -3.28 8.25
C THR A 590 -3.82 -1.87 8.62
N ASP A 591 -3.30 -0.83 7.94
CA ASP A 591 -3.45 0.58 8.30
C ASP A 591 -4.15 1.41 7.21
N GLY A 592 -5.01 0.79 6.39
CA GLY A 592 -5.75 1.50 5.33
C GLY A 592 -4.90 1.81 4.10
N GLY A 593 -3.74 1.20 3.95
CA GLY A 593 -2.78 1.46 2.88
C GLY A 593 -1.81 2.61 3.16
N VAL A 594 -1.69 3.06 4.41
CA VAL A 594 -0.64 4.03 4.81
C VAL A 594 0.75 3.40 4.64
N SER A 595 0.88 2.11 4.94
CA SER A 595 2.07 1.30 4.69
C SER A 595 1.70 -0.14 4.30
N PHE A 596 2.63 -0.86 3.66
CA PHE A 596 2.45 -2.28 3.28
C PHE A 596 3.60 -3.12 3.85
N PRO A 597 3.64 -3.36 5.18
CA PRO A 597 4.78 -4.02 5.82
C PRO A 597 4.77 -5.54 5.72
N ILE A 598 3.61 -6.16 5.41
CA ILE A 598 3.47 -7.62 5.45
C ILE A 598 3.65 -8.19 4.04
N GLU A 599 4.77 -8.89 3.79
CA GLU A 599 4.93 -9.71 2.58
C GLU A 599 4.12 -11.00 2.74
N VAL A 600 2.97 -11.08 2.07
CA VAL A 600 2.06 -12.24 2.15
C VAL A 600 2.57 -13.40 1.31
N LYS A 601 3.05 -13.09 0.10
CA LYS A 601 3.47 -14.10 -0.86
C LYS A 601 4.45 -13.51 -1.85
N ARG A 602 5.51 -14.25 -2.15
CA ARG A 602 6.57 -13.88 -3.10
C ARG A 602 6.67 -14.90 -4.23
N ASN A 603 7.29 -14.53 -5.34
CA ASN A 603 7.50 -15.33 -6.55
C ASN A 603 6.18 -15.85 -7.16
N VAL A 604 5.10 -15.06 -7.07
CA VAL A 604 3.80 -15.44 -7.64
C VAL A 604 3.86 -15.25 -9.15
N PRO A 605 3.52 -16.26 -9.98
CA PRO A 605 3.45 -16.09 -11.42
C PRO A 605 2.52 -14.93 -11.81
N ASN A 606 2.96 -14.08 -12.74
CA ASN A 606 2.18 -12.95 -13.23
C ASN A 606 1.06 -13.40 -14.20
N THR A 607 0.14 -14.23 -13.72
CA THR A 607 -0.94 -14.86 -14.50
C THR A 607 -2.32 -14.25 -14.24
N GLY A 608 -2.40 -13.20 -13.43
CA GLY A 608 -3.64 -12.45 -13.17
C GLY A 608 -4.51 -13.00 -12.04
N LYS A 609 -4.07 -14.06 -11.36
CA LYS A 609 -4.78 -14.65 -10.21
C LYS A 609 -3.85 -15.38 -9.25
N THR A 610 -4.19 -15.36 -7.97
CA THR A 610 -3.56 -16.21 -6.94
C THR A 610 -4.50 -16.36 -5.74
N GLN A 611 -4.24 -17.35 -4.88
CA GLN A 611 -4.82 -17.41 -3.55
C GLN A 611 -3.74 -17.09 -2.51
N ILE A 612 -4.17 -16.46 -1.43
CA ILE A 612 -3.34 -16.19 -0.25
C ILE A 612 -3.94 -16.86 0.98
N TYR A 613 -3.14 -17.08 2.00
CA TYR A 613 -3.60 -17.63 3.28
C TYR A 613 -3.67 -16.49 4.31
N VAL A 614 -4.84 -16.30 4.91
CA VAL A 614 -5.06 -15.22 5.87
C VAL A 614 -4.54 -15.64 7.24
N THR A 615 -3.69 -14.81 7.83
CA THR A 615 -3.06 -15.08 9.13
C THR A 615 -3.48 -14.05 10.16
N ASP A 616 -3.30 -14.35 11.45
CA ASP A 616 -3.59 -13.44 12.56
C ASP A 616 -2.85 -12.09 12.44
N ALA A 617 -1.65 -12.07 11.86
CA ALA A 617 -0.89 -10.84 11.61
C ALA A 617 -1.60 -9.84 10.68
N MET A 618 -2.63 -10.28 9.95
CA MET A 618 -3.41 -9.46 9.02
C MET A 618 -4.68 -8.88 9.66
N LYS A 619 -4.99 -9.19 10.93
CA LYS A 619 -6.20 -8.72 11.64
C LYS A 619 -6.32 -7.19 11.60
N THR A 620 -7.43 -6.66 11.07
CA THR A 620 -7.67 -5.23 10.86
C THR A 620 -9.11 -4.94 10.44
N GLU A 621 -9.55 -3.70 10.56
CA GLU A 621 -10.83 -3.21 10.03
C GLU A 621 -10.69 -2.52 8.66
N GLN A 622 -9.45 -2.26 8.21
CA GLN A 622 -9.14 -1.40 7.07
C GLN A 622 -8.01 -1.96 6.22
N GLY A 623 -8.02 -3.27 5.98
CA GLY A 623 -6.97 -3.96 5.25
C GLY A 623 -6.92 -3.58 3.78
N ARG A 624 -5.72 -3.57 3.21
CA ARG A 624 -5.48 -3.38 1.76
C ARG A 624 -4.37 -4.31 1.29
N PHE A 625 -4.41 -4.74 0.04
CA PHE A 625 -3.29 -5.47 -0.56
C PHE A 625 -2.73 -4.79 -1.81
N MET A 626 -1.43 -4.95 -2.00
CA MET A 626 -0.66 -4.45 -3.13
C MET A 626 -0.07 -5.63 -3.90
N ILE A 627 -0.16 -5.55 -5.22
CA ILE A 627 0.58 -6.42 -6.14
C ILE A 627 1.76 -5.62 -6.67
N LEU A 628 2.97 -6.08 -6.37
CA LEU A 628 4.23 -5.42 -6.73
C LEU A 628 5.05 -6.35 -7.64
N ALA A 629 5.45 -5.85 -8.81
CA ALA A 629 6.37 -6.58 -9.68
C ALA A 629 7.72 -6.84 -9.00
N GLU A 630 8.32 -8.02 -9.17
CA GLU A 630 9.62 -8.33 -8.54
C GLU A 630 10.83 -7.98 -9.39
N ASP A 631 10.78 -8.23 -10.70
CA ASP A 631 11.85 -7.87 -11.63
C ASP A 631 11.69 -6.46 -12.24
N ASN A 632 10.65 -5.75 -11.81
CA ASN A 632 10.24 -4.44 -12.29
C ASN A 632 9.72 -3.59 -11.12
N ILE A 633 9.26 -2.37 -11.39
CA ILE A 633 8.90 -1.39 -10.35
C ILE A 633 7.42 -1.01 -10.35
N PHE A 634 6.62 -1.52 -11.30
CA PHE A 634 5.20 -1.20 -11.36
C PHE A 634 4.39 -1.98 -10.31
N LEU A 635 3.26 -1.40 -9.91
CA LEU A 635 2.40 -1.97 -8.88
C LEU A 635 0.93 -1.56 -9.05
N ALA A 636 0.06 -2.26 -8.34
CA ALA A 636 -1.35 -1.90 -8.18
C ALA A 636 -1.84 -2.24 -6.77
N VAL A 637 -2.86 -1.52 -6.29
CA VAL A 637 -3.49 -1.73 -4.97
C VAL A 637 -4.98 -1.95 -5.20
N ASN A 638 -5.61 -2.84 -4.41
CA ASN A 638 -7.05 -3.06 -4.44
C ASN A 638 -7.82 -1.80 -3.99
N ALA A 639 -9.10 -1.63 -4.34
CA ALA A 639 -9.85 -0.41 -4.03
C ALA A 639 -10.61 -0.44 -2.70
N GLY A 640 -11.27 -1.55 -2.37
CA GLY A 640 -12.09 -1.69 -1.17
C GLY A 640 -11.28 -2.00 0.09
N ASN A 641 -11.85 -1.73 1.27
CA ASN A 641 -11.25 -2.15 2.53
C ASN A 641 -11.50 -3.65 2.77
N ILE A 642 -10.58 -4.27 3.51
CA ILE A 642 -10.67 -5.67 3.89
C ILE A 642 -10.68 -5.74 5.40
N LYS A 643 -11.83 -6.09 5.98
CA LYS A 643 -11.91 -6.45 7.39
C LYS A 643 -11.38 -7.88 7.56
N VAL A 644 -10.45 -8.09 8.47
CA VAL A 644 -9.88 -9.41 8.77
C VAL A 644 -10.21 -9.75 10.21
N GLU A 645 -10.99 -10.82 10.40
CA GLU A 645 -11.47 -11.26 11.72
C GLU A 645 -11.46 -12.78 11.89
N GLU A 646 -11.69 -13.23 13.12
CA GLU A 646 -11.89 -14.66 13.41
C GLU A 646 -13.27 -15.07 12.91
N ASP A 647 -13.37 -16.26 12.35
CA ASP A 647 -14.67 -16.86 12.04
C ASP A 647 -15.25 -17.43 13.34
N GLY A 648 -16.53 -17.20 13.58
CA GLY A 648 -17.24 -17.75 14.73
C GLY A 648 -17.47 -19.25 14.57
N ASP A 649 -17.83 -19.90 15.68
CA ASP A 649 -18.41 -21.24 15.72
C ASP A 649 -19.45 -21.21 16.86
N THR A 650 -20.65 -20.79 16.49
CA THR A 650 -21.71 -20.38 17.42
C THR A 650 -22.24 -21.58 18.20
N ASP A 651 -22.28 -22.76 17.60
CA ASP A 651 -22.81 -23.99 18.21
C ASP A 651 -21.73 -25.01 18.63
N ASN A 652 -20.46 -24.69 18.38
CA ASN A 652 -19.27 -25.47 18.75
C ASN A 652 -19.26 -26.88 18.13
N ASP A 653 -19.73 -27.02 16.90
CA ASP A 653 -19.69 -28.28 16.15
C ASP A 653 -18.38 -28.53 15.39
N GLY A 654 -17.51 -27.51 15.37
CA GLY A 654 -16.21 -27.55 14.73
C GLY A 654 -16.21 -27.08 13.27
N ILE A 655 -17.37 -26.68 12.74
CA ILE A 655 -17.53 -26.00 11.46
C ILE A 655 -17.71 -24.51 11.73
N PRO A 656 -16.88 -23.63 11.13
CA PRO A 656 -17.04 -22.20 11.31
C PRO A 656 -18.37 -21.69 10.74
N ASP A 657 -18.98 -20.69 11.39
CA ASP A 657 -20.29 -20.13 11.04
C ASP A 657 -20.43 -19.76 9.55
N SER A 658 -19.35 -19.32 8.90
CA SER A 658 -19.37 -18.96 7.47
C SER A 658 -19.40 -20.14 6.50
N GLN A 659 -19.11 -21.35 7.00
CA GLN A 659 -19.08 -22.62 6.28
C GLN A 659 -20.14 -23.60 6.80
N ASP A 660 -20.88 -23.22 7.83
CA ASP A 660 -21.87 -24.05 8.50
C ASP A 660 -23.26 -23.86 7.84
N ASN A 661 -23.83 -24.94 7.31
CA ASN A 661 -25.19 -24.95 6.79
C ASN A 661 -26.28 -24.97 7.90
N CYS A 662 -25.88 -25.07 9.17
CA CYS A 662 -26.72 -24.89 10.36
C CYS A 662 -26.01 -24.12 11.49
N PRO A 663 -25.71 -22.80 11.33
CA PRO A 663 -24.87 -21.99 12.26
C PRO A 663 -25.26 -21.91 13.73
N THR A 664 -26.36 -22.54 14.15
CA THR A 664 -26.86 -22.50 15.53
C THR A 664 -27.22 -23.89 16.07
N MET A 665 -26.98 -24.95 15.30
CA MET A 665 -27.46 -26.31 15.53
C MET A 665 -26.38 -27.33 15.16
N ASN A 666 -25.70 -27.84 16.19
CA ASN A 666 -24.52 -28.69 16.06
C ASN A 666 -24.69 -29.85 15.05
N ASN A 667 -24.00 -29.80 13.91
CA ASN A 667 -24.09 -30.80 12.84
C ASN A 667 -22.75 -31.01 12.08
N PRO A 668 -21.74 -31.63 12.72
CA PRO A 668 -20.39 -31.74 12.15
C PRO A 668 -20.29 -32.50 10.81
N SER A 669 -21.33 -33.25 10.41
CA SER A 669 -21.39 -33.96 9.13
C SER A 669 -21.83 -33.09 7.95
N GLN A 670 -22.48 -31.94 8.21
CA GLN A 670 -22.98 -31.01 7.20
C GLN A 670 -23.83 -31.70 6.12
N GLU A 671 -24.62 -32.72 6.53
CA GLU A 671 -25.56 -33.39 5.62
C GLU A 671 -26.64 -32.41 5.18
N ASP A 672 -26.93 -32.40 3.88
CA ASP A 672 -27.89 -31.56 3.18
C ASP A 672 -28.42 -32.42 2.03
N LEU A 673 -29.58 -33.05 2.26
CA LEU A 673 -30.09 -34.13 1.41
C LEU A 673 -30.73 -33.59 0.12
N ASP A 674 -31.38 -32.43 0.17
CA ASP A 674 -32.01 -31.78 -0.99
C ASP A 674 -31.09 -30.76 -1.70
N ASN A 675 -29.96 -30.40 -1.10
CA ASN A 675 -28.95 -29.45 -1.58
C ASN A 675 -29.46 -28.00 -1.70
N ASP A 676 -30.38 -27.59 -0.83
CA ASP A 676 -30.87 -26.21 -0.79
C ASP A 676 -29.93 -25.25 -0.02
N GLY A 677 -28.94 -25.80 0.69
CA GLY A 677 -27.94 -25.08 1.48
C GLY A 677 -28.29 -24.94 2.97
N ILE A 678 -29.38 -25.53 3.43
CA ILE A 678 -29.76 -25.69 4.83
C ILE A 678 -29.42 -27.13 5.23
N GLY A 679 -28.68 -27.31 6.32
CA GLY A 679 -28.33 -28.66 6.76
C GLY A 679 -29.53 -29.41 7.35
N ASN A 680 -29.56 -30.73 7.18
CA ASN A 680 -30.62 -31.60 7.72
C ASN A 680 -30.87 -31.33 9.23
N ALA A 681 -29.85 -30.94 9.99
CA ALA A 681 -30.04 -30.67 11.42
C ALA A 681 -31.01 -29.51 11.70
N CYS A 682 -31.04 -28.49 10.84
CA CYS A 682 -31.84 -27.27 10.99
C CYS A 682 -32.90 -27.09 9.91
N ASP A 683 -33.03 -28.07 9.02
CA ASP A 683 -34.01 -28.12 7.95
C ASP A 683 -35.32 -28.77 8.40
N GLU A 684 -36.43 -28.19 7.95
CA GLU A 684 -37.80 -28.65 8.22
C GLU A 684 -38.29 -29.70 7.22
N ASP A 685 -37.62 -29.87 6.07
CA ASP A 685 -37.99 -30.79 4.98
C ASP A 685 -36.71 -31.33 4.30
N TRP A 686 -36.21 -32.49 4.75
CA TRP A 686 -34.88 -32.97 4.35
C TRP A 686 -34.78 -33.37 2.88
N ASP A 687 -35.87 -33.75 2.23
CA ASP A 687 -35.84 -34.28 0.86
C ASP A 687 -36.46 -33.33 -0.18
N GLY A 688 -36.93 -32.16 0.26
CA GLY A 688 -37.37 -31.05 -0.58
C GLY A 688 -38.69 -31.31 -1.29
N ASP A 689 -39.53 -32.20 -0.78
CA ASP A 689 -40.80 -32.60 -1.39
C ASP A 689 -41.99 -31.69 -1.02
N GLN A 690 -41.76 -30.71 -0.14
CA GLN A 690 -42.68 -29.73 0.45
C GLN A 690 -43.55 -30.26 1.60
N ILE A 691 -43.23 -31.44 2.15
CA ILE A 691 -43.85 -31.99 3.35
C ILE A 691 -42.85 -31.90 4.50
N ASN A 692 -43.29 -31.34 5.63
CA ASN A 692 -42.42 -31.20 6.78
C ASN A 692 -42.05 -32.59 7.34
N ASN A 693 -40.78 -32.78 7.71
CA ASN A 693 -40.21 -34.00 8.30
C ASN A 693 -41.08 -34.62 9.41
N ALA A 694 -41.77 -33.81 10.21
CA ALA A 694 -42.62 -34.27 11.30
C ALA A 694 -43.95 -34.90 10.87
N THR A 695 -44.36 -34.65 9.63
CA THR A 695 -45.63 -35.11 9.02
C THR A 695 -45.43 -35.96 7.77
N ASP A 696 -44.19 -36.08 7.32
CA ASP A 696 -43.80 -36.85 6.15
C ASP A 696 -43.73 -38.36 6.46
N ASN A 697 -44.42 -39.17 5.66
CA ASN A 697 -44.37 -40.63 5.76
C ASN A 697 -43.11 -41.25 5.12
N CYS A 698 -42.31 -40.46 4.38
CA CYS A 698 -40.98 -40.80 3.91
C CYS A 698 -39.98 -39.61 4.02
N PRO A 699 -39.58 -39.19 5.24
CA PRO A 699 -38.77 -37.97 5.48
C PRO A 699 -37.40 -37.85 4.80
N LYS A 700 -36.99 -38.82 3.98
CA LYS A 700 -35.69 -38.87 3.29
C LYS A 700 -35.82 -39.24 1.82
N ASN A 701 -37.04 -39.43 1.33
CA ASN A 701 -37.34 -39.98 0.03
C ASN A 701 -38.54 -39.26 -0.58
N SER A 702 -38.24 -38.17 -1.29
CA SER A 702 -39.23 -37.26 -1.86
C SER A 702 -40.44 -37.98 -2.46
N ASN A 703 -41.60 -37.77 -1.83
CA ASN A 703 -42.88 -38.33 -2.23
C ASN A 703 -44.02 -37.33 -1.94
N PRO A 704 -44.14 -36.23 -2.73
CA PRO A 704 -45.08 -35.14 -2.44
C PRO A 704 -46.57 -35.55 -2.37
N ASN A 705 -46.91 -36.72 -2.89
CA ASN A 705 -48.26 -37.30 -2.86
C ASN A 705 -48.58 -38.07 -1.57
N GLN A 706 -47.57 -38.40 -0.75
CA GLN A 706 -47.69 -39.12 0.52
C GLN A 706 -48.54 -40.40 0.36
N GLU A 707 -48.33 -41.12 -0.74
CA GLU A 707 -48.96 -42.43 -0.96
C GLU A 707 -48.48 -43.41 0.12
N ASP A 708 -49.44 -44.13 0.70
CA ASP A 708 -49.29 -45.09 1.81
C ASP A 708 -50.42 -46.11 1.62
N PHE A 709 -50.12 -47.18 0.90
CA PHE A 709 -51.09 -48.11 0.34
C PHE A 709 -51.75 -48.98 1.42
N ASP A 710 -50.97 -49.50 2.36
CA ASP A 710 -51.42 -50.37 3.44
C ASP A 710 -51.87 -49.59 4.71
N ARG A 711 -51.49 -48.29 4.79
CA ARG A 711 -51.83 -47.34 5.86
C ARG A 711 -51.10 -47.60 7.17
N ASP A 712 -49.87 -48.06 7.12
CA ASP A 712 -49.03 -48.26 8.30
C ASP A 712 -48.23 -46.99 8.74
N HIS A 713 -48.36 -45.89 7.96
CA HIS A 713 -47.66 -44.60 8.10
C HIS A 713 -46.23 -44.56 7.53
N ILE A 714 -45.82 -45.58 6.79
CA ILE A 714 -44.62 -45.59 5.96
C ILE A 714 -45.08 -45.36 4.52
N GLY A 715 -44.50 -44.38 3.83
CA GLY A 715 -44.93 -44.08 2.45
C GLY A 715 -44.45 -45.13 1.45
N ASP A 716 -45.23 -45.34 0.38
CA ASP A 716 -44.95 -46.34 -0.67
C ASP A 716 -43.50 -46.28 -1.22
N VAL A 717 -42.87 -45.11 -1.20
CA VAL A 717 -41.52 -44.89 -1.74
C VAL A 717 -40.41 -45.41 -0.81
N CYS A 718 -40.67 -45.45 0.50
CA CYS A 718 -39.71 -45.89 1.53
C CYS A 718 -40.17 -47.14 2.28
N ASP A 719 -41.29 -47.72 1.88
CA ASP A 719 -41.84 -48.95 2.44
C ASP A 719 -41.22 -50.20 1.79
N GLU A 720 -40.85 -51.16 2.64
CA GLU A 720 -40.31 -52.46 2.22
C GLU A 720 -41.40 -53.52 2.01
N ASP A 721 -42.65 -53.28 2.43
CA ASP A 721 -43.82 -54.17 2.38
C ASP A 721 -45.10 -53.38 2.01
N LEU A 722 -45.27 -53.10 0.71
CA LEU A 722 -46.25 -52.14 0.18
C LEU A 722 -47.72 -52.45 0.51
N ASP A 723 -48.06 -53.70 0.84
CA ASP A 723 -49.43 -54.10 1.10
C ASP A 723 -49.67 -54.66 2.52
N GLY A 724 -48.61 -54.70 3.34
CA GLY A 724 -48.67 -55.05 4.76
C GLY A 724 -48.98 -56.53 4.99
N ASP A 725 -48.66 -57.40 4.03
CA ASP A 725 -48.91 -58.82 4.11
C ASP A 725 -47.78 -59.63 4.77
N THR A 726 -46.73 -58.95 5.25
CA THR A 726 -45.52 -59.47 5.91
C THR A 726 -44.44 -60.03 4.99
N LEU A 727 -44.61 -59.91 3.67
CA LEU A 727 -43.59 -60.26 2.69
C LEU A 727 -42.95 -58.99 2.14
N VAL A 728 -41.61 -58.98 2.10
CA VAL A 728 -40.90 -57.86 1.51
C VAL A 728 -41.23 -57.76 0.02
N ASN A 729 -41.33 -56.54 -0.52
CA ASN A 729 -41.64 -56.24 -1.91
C ASN A 729 -40.83 -57.09 -2.93
N SER A 730 -39.58 -57.43 -2.61
CA SER A 730 -38.74 -58.24 -3.50
C SER A 730 -39.10 -59.73 -3.55
N GLU A 731 -39.89 -60.23 -2.60
CA GLU A 731 -40.31 -61.63 -2.46
C GLU A 731 -41.82 -61.82 -2.65
N ASP A 732 -42.55 -60.75 -2.97
CA ASP A 732 -44.01 -60.72 -3.09
C ASP A 732 -44.47 -60.70 -4.56
N ASN A 733 -45.23 -61.71 -4.97
CA ASN A 733 -45.83 -61.84 -6.30
C ASN A 733 -47.12 -61.03 -6.49
N CYS A 734 -47.61 -60.35 -5.44
CA CYS A 734 -48.73 -59.42 -5.48
C CYS A 734 -48.47 -58.14 -4.66
N LEU A 735 -47.45 -57.36 -5.05
CA LEU A 735 -46.99 -56.07 -4.45
C LEU A 735 -48.03 -55.07 -3.90
N ARG A 736 -49.31 -55.19 -4.25
CA ARG A 736 -50.39 -54.28 -3.84
C ARG A 736 -51.65 -55.05 -3.46
N THR A 737 -51.58 -56.33 -3.15
CA THR A 737 -52.76 -57.16 -2.84
C THR A 737 -52.36 -58.28 -1.88
N PRO A 738 -52.71 -58.13 -0.59
CA PRO A 738 -52.18 -59.00 0.45
C PRO A 738 -52.42 -60.49 0.20
N ASN A 739 -51.34 -61.27 0.13
CA ASN A 739 -51.36 -62.71 -0.12
C ASN A 739 -50.16 -63.44 0.51
N THR A 740 -50.14 -63.48 1.84
CA THR A 740 -49.17 -64.24 2.66
C THR A 740 -48.84 -65.67 2.21
N ASP A 741 -49.74 -66.33 1.46
CA ASP A 741 -49.56 -67.69 0.96
C ASP A 741 -48.83 -67.77 -0.39
N GLN A 742 -48.68 -66.65 -1.09
CA GLN A 742 -47.99 -66.50 -2.38
C GLN A 742 -48.46 -67.55 -3.38
N SER A 743 -49.76 -67.84 -3.35
CA SER A 743 -50.38 -68.77 -4.29
C SER A 743 -50.21 -68.23 -5.71
N ASP A 744 -49.67 -69.06 -6.59
CA ASP A 744 -49.36 -68.78 -7.99
C ASP A 744 -49.48 -70.11 -8.75
N LEU A 745 -50.67 -70.33 -9.30
CA LEU A 745 -51.14 -71.60 -9.82
C LEU A 745 -50.48 -71.94 -11.16
N ASP A 746 -50.19 -70.94 -12.00
CA ASP A 746 -49.58 -71.14 -13.30
C ASP A 746 -48.06 -70.87 -13.33
N ARG A 747 -47.54 -70.18 -12.31
CA ARG A 747 -46.13 -69.85 -12.05
C ARG A 747 -45.54 -68.82 -13.00
N ASP A 748 -46.34 -67.84 -13.41
CA ASP A 748 -45.87 -66.73 -14.23
C ASP A 748 -45.17 -65.61 -13.42
N GLY A 749 -45.28 -65.67 -12.08
CA GLY A 749 -44.69 -64.71 -11.15
C GLY A 749 -45.66 -63.63 -10.67
N ILE A 750 -46.93 -63.70 -11.05
CA ILE A 750 -48.05 -62.91 -10.54
C ILE A 750 -48.88 -63.83 -9.63
N GLY A 751 -49.22 -63.38 -8.42
CA GLY A 751 -50.01 -64.22 -7.51
C GLY A 751 -51.47 -64.32 -7.94
N ASP A 752 -52.09 -65.46 -7.61
CA ASP A 752 -53.47 -65.84 -7.99
C ASP A 752 -54.51 -64.74 -7.67
N VAL A 753 -54.28 -63.96 -6.61
CA VAL A 753 -55.23 -62.92 -6.15
C VAL A 753 -55.12 -61.62 -6.93
N CYS A 754 -53.99 -61.36 -7.58
CA CYS A 754 -53.70 -60.17 -8.38
C CYS A 754 -53.50 -60.47 -9.87
N ASP A 755 -53.69 -61.72 -10.26
CA ASP A 755 -53.68 -62.17 -11.65
C ASP A 755 -55.09 -62.08 -12.27
N ASP A 756 -55.15 -61.59 -13.51
CA ASP A 756 -56.37 -61.54 -14.32
C ASP A 756 -56.68 -62.89 -15.01
N ASP A 757 -55.72 -63.82 -15.07
CA ASP A 757 -55.79 -65.15 -15.68
C ASP A 757 -55.08 -66.19 -14.78
N MET A 758 -55.68 -66.49 -13.62
CA MET A 758 -55.06 -67.25 -12.51
C MET A 758 -54.49 -68.61 -12.93
N ASP A 759 -55.02 -69.24 -13.97
CA ASP A 759 -54.55 -70.54 -14.42
C ASP A 759 -53.81 -70.51 -15.78
N GLY A 760 -53.57 -69.34 -16.36
CA GLY A 760 -52.79 -69.19 -17.59
C GLY A 760 -53.36 -69.95 -18.79
N ASP A 761 -54.68 -70.19 -18.82
CA ASP A 761 -55.35 -70.88 -19.92
C ASP A 761 -55.78 -69.95 -21.06
N THR A 762 -55.48 -68.64 -20.93
CA THR A 762 -55.81 -67.52 -21.83
C THR A 762 -57.25 -67.01 -21.76
N LEU A 763 -58.07 -67.53 -20.85
CA LEU A 763 -59.39 -67.01 -20.54
C LEU A 763 -59.33 -66.17 -19.26
N PRO A 764 -59.64 -64.86 -19.31
CA PRO A 764 -59.66 -64.04 -18.11
C PRO A 764 -60.58 -64.63 -17.04
N ASN A 765 -60.21 -64.52 -15.76
CA ASN A 765 -60.93 -65.02 -14.58
C ASN A 765 -62.43 -64.67 -14.57
N THR A 766 -62.81 -63.54 -15.18
CA THR A 766 -64.21 -63.08 -15.27
C THR A 766 -65.05 -63.82 -16.32
N MET A 767 -64.40 -64.50 -17.26
CA MET A 767 -65.01 -65.28 -18.33
C MET A 767 -64.74 -66.78 -18.20
N ASP A 768 -63.81 -67.17 -17.33
CA ASP A 768 -63.58 -68.56 -16.97
C ASP A 768 -64.48 -69.00 -15.81
N ASN A 769 -65.21 -70.10 -16.04
CA ASN A 769 -66.07 -70.70 -15.02
C ASN A 769 -65.39 -71.89 -14.32
N SER A 770 -64.13 -72.19 -14.67
CA SER A 770 -63.46 -73.44 -14.33
C SER A 770 -61.94 -73.31 -14.25
N VAL A 771 -61.43 -73.00 -13.06
CA VAL A 771 -60.00 -73.01 -12.77
C VAL A 771 -59.37 -74.38 -13.05
N ASP A 772 -58.47 -74.42 -14.03
CA ASP A 772 -57.72 -75.55 -14.51
C ASP A 772 -56.34 -75.62 -13.86
N TYR A 773 -56.23 -76.46 -12.84
CA TYR A 773 -54.97 -76.77 -12.15
C TYR A 773 -53.91 -77.45 -13.03
N VAL A 774 -54.33 -78.01 -14.17
CA VAL A 774 -53.49 -78.60 -15.22
C VAL A 774 -54.16 -78.38 -16.57
N LEU A 775 -53.40 -78.01 -17.60
CA LEU A 775 -53.94 -77.88 -18.96
C LEU A 775 -53.78 -79.23 -19.66
N ILE A 776 -54.90 -79.88 -19.96
CA ILE A 776 -54.93 -81.19 -20.60
C ILE A 776 -55.34 -81.02 -22.06
N SER A 777 -54.43 -81.30 -22.99
CA SER A 777 -54.74 -81.27 -24.43
C SER A 777 -55.79 -82.32 -24.78
N ASN A 778 -56.77 -82.00 -25.61
CA ASN A 778 -57.73 -83.01 -26.11
C ASN A 778 -57.18 -83.82 -27.31
N ALA A 779 -55.97 -83.51 -27.77
CA ALA A 779 -55.33 -84.18 -28.89
C ALA A 779 -53.88 -84.57 -28.58
N PHE A 780 -53.47 -85.72 -29.11
CA PHE A 780 -52.12 -86.23 -29.01
C PHE A 780 -51.62 -86.64 -30.40
N THR A 781 -50.58 -85.98 -30.91
CA THR A 781 -50.06 -86.20 -32.27
C THR A 781 -48.58 -86.58 -32.31
N PRO A 782 -48.20 -87.80 -31.90
CA PRO A 782 -46.81 -88.22 -31.93
C PRO A 782 -46.37 -88.58 -33.36
N ASN A 783 -45.25 -88.02 -33.81
CA ASN A 783 -44.71 -88.17 -35.17
C ASN A 783 -43.26 -88.71 -35.17
N ASP A 784 -42.77 -89.14 -34.01
CA ASP A 784 -41.43 -89.65 -33.73
C ASP A 784 -40.29 -88.61 -33.96
N ASP A 785 -40.59 -87.30 -33.84
CA ASP A 785 -39.63 -86.18 -34.00
C ASP A 785 -38.90 -85.75 -32.71
N GLY A 786 -39.31 -86.27 -31.56
CA GLY A 786 -38.76 -85.99 -30.25
C GLY A 786 -39.29 -84.72 -29.56
N VAL A 787 -40.15 -83.93 -30.21
CA VAL A 787 -40.67 -82.65 -29.69
C VAL A 787 -42.09 -82.81 -29.13
N ASN A 788 -42.99 -83.52 -29.84
CA ASN A 788 -44.40 -83.70 -29.44
C ASN A 788 -44.84 -85.17 -29.36
N ASP A 789 -43.89 -86.08 -29.16
CA ASP A 789 -44.12 -87.53 -29.16
C ASP A 789 -44.75 -88.08 -27.89
N THR A 790 -45.05 -87.21 -26.94
CA THR A 790 -45.67 -87.58 -25.68
C THR A 790 -46.89 -86.73 -25.42
N TYR A 791 -47.90 -87.33 -24.80
CA TYR A 791 -49.11 -86.61 -24.48
C TYR A 791 -48.83 -85.60 -23.37
N GLN A 792 -48.87 -84.32 -23.73
CA GLN A 792 -48.56 -83.24 -22.81
C GLN A 792 -49.80 -82.89 -21.97
N ILE A 793 -49.64 -82.99 -20.65
CA ILE A 793 -50.47 -82.34 -19.65
C ILE A 793 -49.59 -81.27 -19.01
N VAL A 794 -49.86 -80.01 -19.31
CA VAL A 794 -49.11 -78.87 -18.76
C VAL A 794 -49.40 -78.79 -17.26
N ARG A 795 -48.39 -78.42 -16.47
CA ARG A 795 -48.42 -78.37 -14.99
C ARG A 795 -48.54 -79.72 -14.28
N SER A 796 -48.58 -80.85 -14.99
CA SER A 796 -48.61 -82.19 -14.36
C SER A 796 -47.40 -82.47 -13.44
N GLN A 797 -46.26 -81.86 -13.71
CA GLN A 797 -45.04 -81.97 -12.91
C GLN A 797 -45.18 -81.45 -11.48
N HIS A 798 -46.12 -80.53 -11.22
CA HIS A 798 -46.35 -79.97 -9.88
C HIS A 798 -47.11 -80.93 -8.96
N TYR A 799 -47.66 -82.01 -9.52
CA TYR A 799 -48.44 -83.01 -8.81
C TYR A 799 -47.75 -84.39 -8.91
N PRO A 800 -46.66 -84.64 -8.18
CA PRO A 800 -45.81 -85.81 -8.37
C PRO A 800 -46.48 -87.16 -8.06
N SER A 801 -47.60 -87.17 -7.32
CA SER A 801 -48.39 -88.37 -7.03
C SER A 801 -49.60 -88.56 -7.95
N ASN A 802 -49.73 -87.74 -9.00
CA ASN A 802 -50.86 -87.78 -9.92
C ASN A 802 -51.03 -89.17 -10.53
N ARG A 803 -52.23 -89.50 -11.03
CA ARG A 803 -52.46 -90.75 -11.75
C ARG A 803 -53.09 -90.46 -13.10
N PHE A 804 -52.41 -90.86 -14.16
CA PHE A 804 -52.93 -90.81 -15.51
C PHE A 804 -53.35 -92.21 -15.95
N ARG A 805 -54.60 -92.35 -16.38
CA ARG A 805 -55.17 -93.59 -16.91
C ARG A 805 -55.79 -93.33 -18.26
N VAL A 806 -55.61 -94.27 -19.18
CA VAL A 806 -56.20 -94.24 -20.52
C VAL A 806 -56.98 -95.51 -20.74
N TYR A 807 -58.19 -95.35 -21.26
CA TYR A 807 -59.14 -96.42 -21.56
C TYR A 807 -59.45 -96.42 -23.06
N ASN A 808 -59.60 -97.60 -23.65
CA ASN A 808 -60.11 -97.72 -25.02
C ASN A 808 -61.63 -97.44 -25.06
N ARG A 809 -62.19 -97.37 -26.28
CA ARG A 809 -63.63 -97.12 -26.51
C ARG A 809 -64.60 -98.12 -25.86
N PHE A 810 -64.11 -99.27 -25.40
CA PHE A 810 -64.90 -100.28 -24.71
C PHE A 810 -64.80 -100.18 -23.18
N GLY A 811 -64.12 -99.15 -22.65
CA GLY A 811 -63.92 -98.95 -21.22
C GLY A 811 -62.80 -99.79 -20.62
N GLN A 812 -61.96 -100.44 -21.43
CA GLN A 812 -60.83 -101.24 -20.92
C GLN A 812 -59.61 -100.35 -20.72
N LEU A 813 -58.97 -100.47 -19.55
CA LEU A 813 -57.73 -99.77 -19.22
C LEU A 813 -56.59 -100.25 -20.14
N VAL A 814 -56.00 -99.34 -20.91
CA VAL A 814 -54.89 -99.62 -21.83
C VAL A 814 -53.57 -99.04 -21.35
N TYR A 815 -53.59 -97.98 -20.55
CA TYR A 815 -52.39 -97.39 -19.94
C TYR A 815 -52.71 -96.85 -18.55
N GLN A 816 -51.75 -96.99 -17.63
CA GLN A 816 -51.81 -96.35 -16.32
C GLN A 816 -50.40 -96.03 -15.84
N THR A 817 -50.23 -94.87 -15.23
CA THR A 817 -49.04 -94.56 -14.43
C THR A 817 -49.36 -93.70 -13.21
N LYS A 818 -48.47 -93.72 -12.23
CA LYS A 818 -48.44 -92.78 -11.10
C LYS A 818 -47.27 -91.81 -11.32
N GLY A 819 -47.46 -90.53 -11.03
CA GLY A 819 -46.49 -89.47 -11.32
C GLY A 819 -46.31 -89.28 -12.82
N TYR A 820 -47.40 -89.02 -13.54
CA TYR A 820 -47.33 -88.64 -14.94
C TYR A 820 -46.56 -87.32 -15.08
N LYS A 821 -45.54 -87.34 -15.93
CA LYS A 821 -44.64 -86.25 -16.30
C LYS A 821 -44.49 -86.24 -17.81
N ASN A 822 -45.64 -86.31 -18.50
CA ASN A 822 -45.72 -86.29 -19.96
C ASN A 822 -44.82 -87.35 -20.62
N GLN A 823 -44.79 -88.57 -20.07
CA GLN A 823 -43.93 -89.65 -20.56
C GLN A 823 -44.64 -90.66 -21.48
N TRP A 824 -45.96 -90.55 -21.65
CA TRP A 824 -46.72 -91.54 -22.42
C TRP A 824 -46.69 -91.22 -23.91
N LYS A 825 -46.21 -92.19 -24.68
CA LYS A 825 -46.03 -92.12 -26.14
C LYS A 825 -47.16 -92.78 -26.95
N GLY A 826 -48.31 -93.02 -26.32
CA GLY A 826 -49.43 -93.71 -26.98
C GLY A 826 -49.30 -95.23 -27.05
N HIS A 827 -48.54 -95.84 -26.14
CA HIS A 827 -48.38 -97.30 -26.08
C HIS A 827 -49.24 -97.90 -24.95
N ASP A 828 -49.70 -99.14 -25.12
CA ASP A 828 -50.37 -99.88 -24.06
C ASP A 828 -49.40 -100.33 -22.95
N MET A 829 -49.93 -100.93 -21.88
CA MET A 829 -49.14 -101.46 -20.76
C MET A 829 -48.15 -102.57 -21.15
N GLN A 830 -48.29 -103.17 -22.34
CA GLN A 830 -47.37 -104.16 -22.90
C GLN A 830 -46.34 -103.53 -23.86
N GLY A 831 -46.35 -102.20 -24.02
CA GLY A 831 -45.44 -101.46 -24.88
C GLY A 831 -45.84 -101.46 -26.36
N LYS A 832 -47.03 -101.92 -26.73
CA LYS A 832 -47.51 -101.92 -28.11
C LYS A 832 -48.18 -100.59 -28.43
N LYS A 833 -47.83 -100.02 -29.60
CA LYS A 833 -48.43 -98.80 -30.13
C LYS A 833 -49.96 -98.96 -30.26
N LEU A 834 -50.70 -98.08 -29.61
CA LEU A 834 -52.16 -98.07 -29.67
C LEU A 834 -52.64 -97.60 -31.05
N PRO A 835 -53.77 -98.10 -31.60
CA PRO A 835 -54.30 -97.58 -32.85
C PRO A 835 -54.72 -96.10 -32.76
N GLN A 836 -54.70 -95.39 -33.90
CA GLN A 836 -55.31 -94.07 -34.05
C GLN A 836 -56.79 -94.13 -33.65
N GLY A 837 -57.27 -93.12 -32.93
CA GLY A 837 -58.67 -93.03 -32.53
C GLY A 837 -58.88 -92.34 -31.19
N ALA A 838 -60.14 -92.33 -30.75
CA ALA A 838 -60.55 -91.74 -29.49
C ALA A 838 -60.31 -92.69 -28.30
N TYR A 839 -59.71 -92.15 -27.25
CA TYR A 839 -59.48 -92.80 -25.98
C TYR A 839 -60.06 -91.93 -24.87
N PHE A 840 -60.55 -92.57 -23.82
CA PHE A 840 -61.02 -91.86 -22.65
C PHE A 840 -59.88 -91.79 -21.63
N TYR A 841 -59.57 -90.60 -21.13
CA TYR A 841 -58.57 -90.44 -20.08
C TYR A 841 -59.23 -90.11 -18.74
N ALA A 842 -58.56 -90.53 -17.67
CA ALA A 842 -58.83 -90.06 -16.32
C ALA A 842 -57.50 -89.64 -15.69
N PHE A 843 -57.42 -88.37 -15.31
CA PHE A 843 -56.29 -87.76 -14.65
C PHE A 843 -56.70 -87.30 -13.25
N THR A 844 -55.99 -87.77 -12.23
CA THR A 844 -56.28 -87.43 -10.83
C THR A 844 -55.06 -86.79 -10.19
N LEU A 845 -55.24 -85.66 -9.51
CA LEU A 845 -54.18 -85.00 -8.73
C LEU A 845 -53.97 -85.69 -7.37
N ASP A 846 -52.85 -85.38 -6.70
CA ASP A 846 -52.36 -85.97 -5.44
C ASP A 846 -53.44 -85.99 -4.34
N ASP A 847 -54.07 -87.17 -4.12
CA ASP A 847 -55.00 -87.51 -3.03
C ASP A 847 -56.19 -86.56 -2.76
N LYS A 848 -56.51 -85.66 -3.69
CA LYS A 848 -57.72 -84.83 -3.68
C LYS A 848 -58.71 -85.32 -4.76
N GLU A 849 -59.63 -86.23 -4.39
CA GLU A 849 -60.68 -86.72 -5.32
C GLU A 849 -61.55 -85.59 -5.93
N LEU A 850 -61.55 -84.40 -5.32
CA LEU A 850 -62.24 -83.19 -5.79
C LEU A 850 -61.73 -82.64 -7.13
N TYR A 851 -60.50 -82.99 -7.57
CA TYR A 851 -59.88 -82.44 -8.78
C TYR A 851 -59.56 -83.53 -9.81
N ASN A 852 -60.54 -84.40 -10.07
CA ASN A 852 -60.46 -85.42 -11.11
C ASN A 852 -60.89 -84.84 -12.46
N ARG A 853 -59.98 -84.81 -13.43
CA ARG A 853 -60.28 -84.45 -14.82
C ARG A 853 -60.42 -85.73 -15.64
N GLN A 854 -61.52 -85.82 -16.38
CA GLN A 854 -61.78 -86.94 -17.28
C GLN A 854 -62.31 -86.40 -18.59
N GLY A 855 -61.91 -87.02 -19.68
CA GLY A 855 -62.25 -86.51 -21.00
C GLY A 855 -61.86 -87.47 -22.10
N TRP A 856 -62.09 -87.02 -23.33
CA TRP A 856 -61.66 -87.74 -24.51
C TRP A 856 -60.36 -87.13 -25.01
N LEU A 857 -59.35 -87.97 -25.21
CA LEU A 857 -58.18 -87.60 -26.01
C LEU A 857 -58.23 -88.35 -27.34
N TYR A 858 -57.84 -87.69 -28.40
CA TYR A 858 -57.72 -88.30 -29.71
C TYR A 858 -56.24 -88.52 -30.04
N ILE A 859 -55.85 -89.78 -30.29
CA ILE A 859 -54.50 -90.11 -30.76
C ILE A 859 -54.49 -90.02 -32.28
N ASN A 860 -53.59 -89.20 -32.81
CA ASN A 860 -53.45 -88.92 -34.23
C ASN A 860 -51.98 -88.97 -34.67
N TYR A 861 -51.51 -90.15 -35.12
CA TYR A 861 -50.14 -90.37 -35.61
C TYR A 861 -49.82 -89.61 -36.90
#